data_AF-A0A938B4W5-F1
#
_entry.id   AF-A0A938B4W5-F1
#
_cell.length_a   1.000
_cell.length_b   1.000
_cell.length_c   1.000
_cell.angle_alpha   90.00
_cell.angle_beta   90.00
_cell.angle_gamma   90.00
#
_symmetry.space_group_name_H-M   'P 1'
#
loop_
_entity.id
_entity.type
_entity.pdbx_description
1 polymer ?
#
loop_
_entity_poly.entity_id
_entity_poly.type
_entity_poly.pdbx_seq_one_letter_code
_entity_poly.pdbx_strand_id
1 'polypeptide(L)'
;MWFGTGGLSPGGGVSLYDGKSWITYTEKDGLAGNLVWSILQDREGVMWFGTSGGVSRYDGKSWITYTQKDGLANNAVNAILQDKEGVMWFGTRGGGVSRYDGKSWITYTQKDGLAGNWVEAVIQDKEGAMWFGTWGGGVSRYDGKSWITYTQKDGLVNNVVRSIIQDEEGGIWFGMDSDGVSRYDGKSWITYTQKDGLAHNEVKTIIQDKEGVMWFGTMGGVSRFDGESWITYTQKDGLAHSWVWSILQDKEGVMWFGTGSWYPDGGVSRYDGKSWITYTHKDGLASNGVLSILQDREDVMWFGTWGGGVSRFDGKSWITYTQKDGLAHNEVRTIIQDKEGVMWFGTMGGVSRFDGKNWQTYTQQDGLADNKVISMLQDKEGIIWFGTMGGVNRFDGKNWQTYTQEDGLAHNLVWPILQDRDGAIWFGTSSGGISLFDGRCFQTIDSKDGLADDAVHSLYMDKSGQVWAGTTGGVVRFMPKNKIQPPVTITQVLAGEKTYTQLSERLNFCAGVRRVAFGFHAPSFKTRPGRMKYFYQLVGRDTDPDSRDGFAHWQGPTNQDTVEYFNLKPEKYTFRVQAVDRDLNYSEIASLELILPPVWHQIVWIRGILAVIGLVFLAAFGFVTWRWTAHRRQVLAYQRLAVQELQDAHDMQMGLMPKTAPPIEGVEVAGRCLSANTVSGDFFDYLAGKRDNEIALVIADVTGKAMKGAMNAVMADGILHAKAEEMEQLSPALLMMKLNNVLKTRMEQEMNVTMVIAVIHRNRCVARNEAISEAISKNHVLERSEGSVSEGEHSVSEWETTLTLANAAHHAHPLLLRDGEIQTLKTGGLPLGMRAGIKYSEEQFKLQSGDVLILMTDGIIEAQNSETQLYSDSGRLERTISQFAEDLSAEALVNAIINDAINFGGDKTTRGDDMTVVVAKIQ
;
A
#
# COMPACT_ATOMS: atom_id res chain seq x y z
N MET A 1 48.21 -14.34 16.50
CA MET A 1 48.78 -15.37 15.60
C MET A 1 49.09 -14.75 14.26
N TRP A 2 50.15 -15.20 13.59
CA TRP A 2 50.75 -14.51 12.44
C TRP A 2 50.85 -15.41 11.21
N PHE A 3 50.91 -14.81 10.02
CA PHE A 3 50.94 -15.53 8.75
C PHE A 3 51.78 -14.81 7.71
N GLY A 4 52.49 -15.59 6.89
CA GLY A 4 53.27 -15.11 5.76
C GLY A 4 52.61 -15.51 4.44
N THR A 5 52.61 -14.61 3.47
CA THR A 5 52.08 -14.87 2.12
C THR A 5 53.18 -15.48 1.23
N GLY A 6 53.13 -16.80 0.99
CA GLY A 6 54.09 -17.53 0.14
C GLY A 6 53.59 -17.72 -1.29
N GLY A 7 53.75 -16.72 -2.16
CA GLY A 7 53.41 -16.80 -3.58
C GLY A 7 54.01 -15.67 -4.40
N LEU A 8 54.32 -15.92 -5.69
CA LEU A 8 55.03 -15.02 -6.62
C LEU A 8 54.23 -13.75 -7.04
N SER A 9 53.16 -13.38 -6.34
CA SER A 9 52.34 -12.20 -6.65
C SER A 9 52.78 -10.95 -5.85
N PRO A 10 52.68 -9.74 -6.41
CA PRO A 10 53.50 -8.57 -6.03
C PRO A 10 53.10 -7.86 -4.73
N GLY A 11 52.16 -8.40 -3.95
CA GLY A 11 51.47 -7.72 -2.84
C GLY A 11 51.67 -8.34 -1.46
N GLY A 12 52.78 -9.03 -1.22
CA GLY A 12 53.01 -9.77 0.03
C GLY A 12 53.15 -8.91 1.30
N GLY A 13 53.09 -9.55 2.46
CA GLY A 13 53.46 -8.97 3.76
C GLY A 13 53.36 -10.00 4.89
N VAL A 14 53.44 -9.54 6.15
CA VAL A 14 53.06 -10.37 7.30
C VAL A 14 51.74 -9.88 7.88
N SER A 15 50.82 -10.81 8.10
CA SER A 15 49.53 -10.46 8.69
C SER A 15 49.44 -11.01 10.12
N LEU A 16 49.33 -10.11 11.09
CA LEU A 16 48.92 -10.46 12.45
C LEU A 16 47.41 -10.56 12.50
N TYR A 17 46.93 -11.61 13.13
CA TYR A 17 45.63 -11.61 13.74
C TYR A 17 45.75 -11.66 15.24
N ASP A 18 45.49 -10.53 15.88
CA ASP A 18 45.57 -10.31 17.32
C ASP A 18 44.38 -10.89 18.10
N GLY A 19 43.45 -11.55 17.41
CA GLY A 19 42.18 -11.96 18.01
C GLY A 19 41.11 -10.86 17.97
N LYS A 20 41.35 -9.69 17.33
CA LYS A 20 40.33 -8.67 16.92
C LYS A 20 40.36 -8.09 15.49
N SER A 21 41.48 -8.11 14.77
CA SER A 21 41.56 -7.68 13.35
C SER A 21 42.76 -8.31 12.64
N TRP A 22 42.73 -8.34 11.31
CA TRP A 22 43.93 -8.60 10.51
C TRP A 22 44.70 -7.30 10.35
N ILE A 23 45.94 -7.28 10.78
CA ILE A 23 46.84 -6.17 10.54
C ILE A 23 47.95 -6.71 9.64
N THR A 24 47.89 -6.31 8.39
CA THR A 24 48.89 -6.65 7.38
C THR A 24 49.96 -5.58 7.44
N TYR A 25 51.12 -5.96 7.96
CA TYR A 25 52.30 -5.13 8.04
C TYR A 25 53.15 -5.38 6.80
N THR A 26 53.50 -4.27 6.16
CA THR A 26 54.30 -4.20 4.95
C THR A 26 55.54 -3.37 5.21
N GLU A 27 56.40 -3.21 4.20
CA GLU A 27 57.60 -2.38 4.29
C GLU A 27 57.31 -0.95 4.80
N LYS A 28 56.13 -0.42 4.47
CA LYS A 28 55.71 0.92 4.87
C LYS A 28 55.46 1.03 6.37
N ASP A 29 55.19 -0.08 7.05
CA ASP A 29 54.84 -0.14 8.47
C ASP A 29 56.05 -0.42 9.36
N GLY A 30 57.22 -0.57 8.76
CA GLY A 30 58.43 -1.01 9.46
C GLY A 30 58.64 -2.52 9.40
N LEU A 31 57.99 -3.25 8.49
CA LEU A 31 58.48 -4.57 8.08
C LEU A 31 59.71 -4.36 7.18
N ALA A 32 60.66 -5.28 7.20
CA ALA A 32 61.86 -5.16 6.39
C ALA A 32 61.63 -5.56 4.93
N GLY A 33 60.62 -6.38 4.65
CA GLY A 33 60.34 -6.90 3.32
C GLY A 33 58.99 -7.59 3.24
N ASN A 34 58.35 -7.51 2.07
CA ASN A 34 56.98 -7.98 1.88
C ASN A 34 56.84 -9.49 1.63
N LEU A 35 57.87 -10.22 1.21
CA LEU A 35 57.79 -11.68 1.11
C LEU A 35 58.26 -12.30 2.42
N VAL A 36 57.37 -13.00 3.12
CA VAL A 36 57.63 -13.55 4.46
C VAL A 36 57.71 -15.06 4.38
N TRP A 37 58.90 -15.60 4.64
CA TRP A 37 59.19 -17.03 4.47
C TRP A 37 59.21 -17.80 5.78
N SER A 38 59.50 -17.12 6.90
CA SER A 38 59.46 -17.72 8.21
C SER A 38 58.93 -16.76 9.26
N ILE A 39 58.25 -17.33 10.25
CA ILE A 39 57.64 -16.61 11.35
C ILE A 39 57.92 -17.40 12.63
N LEU A 40 58.41 -16.70 13.64
CA LEU A 40 58.67 -17.28 14.94
C LEU A 40 58.20 -16.34 16.04
N GLN A 41 57.48 -16.88 17.01
CA GLN A 41 57.25 -16.22 18.29
C GLN A 41 58.35 -16.66 19.25
N ASP A 42 59.09 -15.71 19.80
CA ASP A 42 60.10 -15.98 20.81
C ASP A 42 59.48 -16.21 22.20
N ARG A 43 60.28 -16.68 23.14
CA ARG A 43 59.86 -17.03 24.51
C ARG A 43 59.36 -15.85 25.34
N GLU A 44 59.73 -14.63 24.98
CA GLU A 44 59.23 -13.41 25.61
C GLU A 44 57.92 -12.94 24.97
N GLY A 45 57.45 -13.67 23.97
CA GLY A 45 56.24 -13.39 23.21
C GLY A 45 56.46 -12.39 22.07
N VAL A 46 57.71 -11.96 21.83
CA VAL A 46 58.09 -11.04 20.76
C VAL A 46 58.13 -11.81 19.44
N MET A 47 57.69 -11.15 18.38
CA MET A 47 57.53 -11.77 17.09
C MET A 47 58.66 -11.40 16.15
N TRP A 48 59.10 -12.39 15.40
CA TRP A 48 60.19 -12.28 14.47
C TRP A 48 59.76 -12.76 13.09
N PHE A 49 60.14 -12.00 12.08
CA PHE A 49 59.75 -12.23 10.70
C PHE A 49 60.97 -12.24 9.80
N GLY A 50 61.12 -13.34 9.08
CA GLY A 50 62.16 -13.54 8.10
C GLY A 50 61.58 -13.17 6.75
N THR A 51 62.11 -12.11 6.16
CA THR A 51 61.52 -11.53 4.95
C THR A 51 62.53 -11.45 3.81
N SER A 52 62.09 -11.11 2.61
CA SER A 52 62.99 -10.83 1.48
C SER A 52 63.89 -9.60 1.68
N GLY A 53 63.58 -8.71 2.64
CA GLY A 53 64.25 -7.42 2.81
C GLY A 53 64.93 -7.18 4.17
N GLY A 54 64.73 -8.07 5.14
CA GLY A 54 65.53 -8.13 6.38
C GLY A 54 64.80 -8.91 7.47
N VAL A 55 65.34 -8.86 8.68
CA VAL A 55 64.64 -9.36 9.87
C VAL A 55 63.81 -8.25 10.45
N SER A 56 62.55 -8.53 10.77
CA SER A 56 61.70 -7.58 11.49
C SER A 56 61.32 -8.15 12.84
N ARG A 57 61.62 -7.38 13.89
CA ARG A 57 61.24 -7.67 15.28
C ARG A 57 60.05 -6.81 15.66
N TYR A 58 59.08 -7.42 16.32
CA TYR A 58 57.89 -6.72 16.79
C TYR A 58 57.50 -7.15 18.21
N ASP A 59 57.56 -6.21 19.14
CA ASP A 59 57.26 -6.41 20.57
C ASP A 59 55.78 -6.16 20.93
N GLY A 60 54.91 -6.00 19.93
CA GLY A 60 53.51 -5.63 20.14
C GLY A 60 53.24 -4.13 20.14
N LYS A 61 54.28 -3.28 20.10
CA LYS A 61 54.15 -1.82 20.01
C LYS A 61 54.98 -1.21 18.88
N SER A 62 56.19 -1.68 18.73
CA SER A 62 57.18 -1.05 17.87
C SER A 62 57.84 -2.06 16.96
N TRP A 63 58.06 -1.64 15.71
CA TRP A 63 58.86 -2.36 14.73
C TRP A 63 60.31 -1.94 14.85
N ILE A 64 61.19 -2.94 14.87
CA ILE A 64 62.61 -2.72 14.67
C ILE A 64 63.03 -3.63 13.53
N THR A 65 63.50 -3.03 12.44
CA THR A 65 64.07 -3.76 11.32
C THR A 65 65.57 -3.83 11.48
N TYR A 66 66.10 -5.00 11.17
CA TYR A 66 67.52 -5.22 11.06
C TYR A 66 67.81 -5.64 9.63
N THR A 67 68.69 -4.87 9.01
CA THR A 67 69.16 -5.07 7.66
C THR A 67 70.68 -5.28 7.68
N GLN A 68 71.28 -5.45 6.51
CA GLN A 68 72.72 -5.56 6.40
C GLN A 68 73.48 -4.39 7.02
N LYS A 69 72.90 -3.18 6.97
CA LYS A 69 73.55 -1.99 7.55
C LYS A 69 73.66 -2.06 9.07
N ASP A 70 72.79 -2.86 9.69
CA ASP A 70 72.69 -3.03 11.15
C ASP A 70 73.50 -4.24 11.65
N GLY A 71 74.05 -5.05 10.73
CA GLY A 71 74.87 -6.21 11.03
C GLY A 71 74.31 -7.56 10.58
N LEU A 72 73.12 -7.59 9.98
CA LEU A 72 72.55 -8.81 9.36
C LEU A 72 73.41 -9.26 8.16
N ALA A 73 73.50 -10.56 7.92
CA ALA A 73 74.35 -11.12 6.88
C ALA A 73 73.81 -10.80 5.48
N ASN A 74 72.50 -11.00 5.29
CA ASN A 74 71.77 -10.62 4.09
C ASN A 74 70.31 -10.35 4.43
N ASN A 75 69.72 -9.46 3.66
CA ASN A 75 68.33 -9.01 3.82
C ASN A 75 67.31 -10.10 3.50
N ALA A 76 67.61 -11.08 2.66
CA ALA A 76 66.69 -12.17 2.36
C ALA A 76 66.80 -13.28 3.42
N VAL A 77 65.80 -13.45 4.29
CA VAL A 77 65.83 -14.33 5.48
C VAL A 77 64.81 -15.45 5.36
N ASN A 78 65.28 -16.69 5.17
CA ASN A 78 64.47 -17.88 4.91
C ASN A 78 63.95 -18.56 6.18
N ALA A 79 64.80 -18.65 7.21
CA ALA A 79 64.52 -19.44 8.39
C ALA A 79 64.89 -18.66 9.65
N ILE A 80 64.05 -18.81 10.68
CA ILE A 80 64.26 -18.23 12.01
C ILE A 80 64.16 -19.33 13.04
N LEU A 81 65.11 -19.33 13.97
CA LEU A 81 65.04 -20.13 15.17
C LEU A 81 65.41 -19.30 16.39
N GLN A 82 64.69 -19.45 17.50
CA GLN A 82 65.20 -19.09 18.82
C GLN A 82 65.78 -20.32 19.49
N ASP A 83 67.04 -20.25 19.92
CA ASP A 83 67.69 -21.35 20.62
C ASP A 83 67.28 -21.44 22.10
N LYS A 84 67.74 -22.49 22.77
CA LYS A 84 67.46 -22.78 24.18
C LYS A 84 67.94 -21.72 25.15
N GLU A 85 68.91 -20.90 24.78
CA GLU A 85 69.42 -19.79 25.61
C GLU A 85 68.71 -18.46 25.32
N GLY A 86 67.81 -18.47 24.33
CA GLY A 86 67.04 -17.30 23.92
C GLY A 86 67.70 -16.48 22.82
N VAL A 87 68.85 -16.92 22.29
CA VAL A 87 69.56 -16.24 21.20
C VAL A 87 68.86 -16.52 19.87
N MET A 88 68.83 -15.50 19.03
CA MET A 88 68.14 -15.57 17.75
C MET A 88 69.09 -15.90 16.61
N TRP A 89 68.64 -16.81 15.75
CA TRP A 89 69.37 -17.30 14.60
C TRP A 89 68.58 -17.09 13.32
N PHE A 90 69.25 -16.50 12.33
CA PHE A 90 68.64 -16.11 11.06
C PHE A 90 69.41 -16.73 9.90
N GLY A 91 68.74 -17.64 9.19
CA GLY A 91 69.25 -18.21 7.95
C GLY A 91 68.92 -17.30 6.76
N THR A 92 69.95 -16.79 6.07
CA THR A 92 69.77 -15.82 4.99
C THR A 92 70.12 -16.40 3.61
N ARG A 93 69.56 -15.83 2.52
CA ARG A 93 69.87 -16.21 1.14
C ARG A 93 71.10 -15.45 0.65
N GLY A 94 72.24 -16.13 0.62
CA GLY A 94 73.48 -15.63 0.04
C GLY A 94 74.38 -14.85 1.01
N GLY A 95 73.94 -14.54 2.24
CA GLY A 95 74.75 -13.87 3.27
C GLY A 95 75.41 -14.78 4.30
N GLY A 96 74.83 -15.95 4.55
CA GLY A 96 75.20 -16.84 5.65
C GLY A 96 74.21 -16.79 6.80
N VAL A 97 74.68 -17.11 8.00
CA VAL A 97 73.87 -17.14 9.22
C VAL A 97 74.18 -15.89 10.04
N SER A 98 73.14 -15.21 10.51
CA SER A 98 73.28 -14.16 11.51
C SER A 98 72.81 -14.60 12.87
N ARG A 99 73.66 -14.41 13.87
CA ARG A 99 73.38 -14.63 15.29
C ARG A 99 73.18 -13.28 15.97
N TYR A 100 72.12 -13.18 16.77
CA TYR A 100 71.78 -11.96 17.51
C TYR A 100 71.44 -12.26 18.97
N ASP A 101 72.18 -11.64 19.89
CA ASP A 101 72.03 -11.79 21.35
C ASP A 101 71.20 -10.67 21.99
N GLY A 102 70.54 -9.84 21.19
CA GLY A 102 69.82 -8.65 21.65
C GLY A 102 70.67 -7.38 21.70
N LYS A 103 72.00 -7.47 21.60
CA LYS A 103 72.91 -6.31 21.63
C LYS A 103 73.83 -6.23 20.42
N SER A 104 74.37 -7.36 19.98
CA SER A 104 75.39 -7.44 18.94
C SER A 104 75.06 -8.49 17.90
N TRP A 105 75.44 -8.19 16.65
CA TRP A 105 75.29 -9.08 15.52
C TRP A 105 76.63 -9.75 15.23
N ILE A 106 76.57 -11.07 15.06
CA ILE A 106 77.70 -11.83 14.54
C ILE A 106 77.22 -12.58 13.31
N THR A 107 77.90 -12.37 12.20
CA THR A 107 77.62 -13.05 10.94
C THR A 107 78.66 -14.13 10.72
N TYR A 108 78.17 -15.33 10.40
CA TYR A 108 78.99 -16.47 10.02
C TYR A 108 78.75 -16.78 8.56
N THR A 109 79.85 -16.80 7.81
CA THR A 109 79.87 -17.06 6.37
C THR A 109 80.72 -18.29 6.08
N GLN A 110 80.84 -18.65 4.80
CA GLN A 110 81.77 -19.69 4.36
C GLN A 110 83.22 -19.46 4.79
N LYS A 111 83.66 -18.21 5.00
CA LYS A 111 85.02 -17.92 5.51
C LYS A 111 85.20 -18.29 6.99
N ASP A 112 84.10 -18.33 7.74
CA ASP A 112 84.07 -18.61 9.17
C ASP A 112 83.79 -20.08 9.47
N GLY A 113 83.50 -20.88 8.42
CA GLY A 113 83.21 -22.30 8.52
C GLY A 113 81.74 -22.66 8.31
N LEU A 114 80.90 -21.80 7.71
CA LEU A 114 79.56 -22.21 7.24
C LEU A 114 79.68 -22.95 5.89
N ALA A 115 78.80 -23.92 5.62
CA ALA A 115 78.87 -24.75 4.41
C ALA A 115 78.42 -23.99 3.15
N GLY A 116 77.41 -23.12 3.31
CA GLY A 116 76.85 -22.32 2.23
C GLY A 116 76.24 -21.04 2.78
N ASN A 117 76.40 -19.93 2.05
CA ASN A 117 75.84 -18.66 2.48
C ASN A 117 74.34 -18.53 2.19
N TRP A 118 73.72 -19.50 1.50
CA TRP A 118 72.27 -19.56 1.31
C TRP A 118 71.68 -20.61 2.22
N VAL A 119 71.07 -20.20 3.32
CA VAL A 119 70.53 -21.08 4.37
C VAL A 119 69.02 -21.22 4.21
N GLU A 120 68.50 -22.44 4.18
CA GLU A 120 67.07 -22.78 3.92
C GLU A 120 66.34 -23.27 5.16
N ALA A 121 67.00 -24.06 6.01
CA ALA A 121 66.39 -24.64 7.20
C ALA A 121 67.32 -24.51 8.40
N VAL A 122 66.74 -24.21 9.57
CA VAL A 122 67.46 -24.08 10.84
C VAL A 122 66.71 -24.81 11.94
N ILE A 123 67.39 -25.72 12.64
CA ILE A 123 66.86 -26.36 13.85
C ILE A 123 67.93 -26.38 14.95
N GLN A 124 67.50 -26.46 16.21
CA GLN A 124 68.37 -26.78 17.34
C GLN A 124 68.06 -28.19 17.79
N ASP A 125 69.09 -29.01 17.93
CA ASP A 125 68.92 -30.38 18.41
C ASP A 125 68.67 -30.44 19.94
N LYS A 126 68.25 -31.62 20.40
CA LYS A 126 68.10 -31.95 21.83
C LYS A 126 69.34 -31.64 22.69
N GLU A 127 70.55 -31.71 22.15
CA GLU A 127 71.82 -31.42 22.87
C GLU A 127 72.17 -29.93 22.89
N GLY A 128 71.50 -29.13 22.08
CA GLY A 128 71.67 -27.68 22.01
C GLY A 128 72.54 -27.20 20.86
N ALA A 129 73.08 -28.09 20.02
CA ALA A 129 73.83 -27.70 18.85
C ALA A 129 72.89 -27.23 17.73
N MET A 130 73.40 -26.29 16.94
CA MET A 130 72.65 -25.63 15.88
C MET A 130 72.95 -26.27 14.53
N TRP A 131 71.89 -26.52 13.77
CA TRP A 131 71.93 -27.17 12.47
C TRP A 131 71.40 -26.24 11.39
N PHE A 132 72.18 -26.06 10.33
CA PHE A 132 71.86 -25.17 9.21
C PHE A 132 71.92 -25.94 7.88
N GLY A 133 70.78 -26.15 7.25
CA GLY A 133 70.68 -26.69 5.89
C GLY A 133 70.79 -25.57 4.86
N THR A 134 71.65 -25.74 3.85
CA THR A 134 71.92 -24.70 2.85
C THR A 134 71.47 -25.12 1.44
N TRP A 135 71.27 -24.14 0.57
CA TRP A 135 70.97 -24.35 -0.85
C TRP A 135 72.27 -24.48 -1.63
N GLY A 136 72.71 -25.72 -1.87
CA GLY A 136 73.87 -26.05 -2.70
C GLY A 136 75.22 -26.06 -1.98
N GLY A 137 75.27 -25.67 -0.70
CA GLY A 137 76.49 -25.68 0.11
C GLY A 137 76.66 -26.84 1.09
N GLY A 138 75.59 -27.60 1.40
CA GLY A 138 75.61 -28.68 2.40
C GLY A 138 74.96 -28.29 3.73
N VAL A 139 75.30 -29.01 4.80
CA VAL A 139 74.84 -28.77 6.17
C VAL A 139 75.97 -28.19 7.02
N SER A 140 75.67 -27.29 7.94
CA SER A 140 76.63 -26.83 8.96
C SER A 140 76.11 -27.12 10.36
N ARG A 141 76.97 -27.68 11.20
CA ARG A 141 76.75 -27.85 12.64
C ARG A 141 77.59 -26.83 13.39
N TYR A 142 76.98 -26.15 14.36
CA TYR A 142 77.66 -25.22 15.26
C TYR A 142 77.38 -25.56 16.71
N ASP A 143 78.44 -25.80 17.47
CA ASP A 143 78.38 -26.18 18.90
C ASP A 143 78.57 -24.99 19.86
N GLY A 144 78.55 -23.75 19.33
CA GLY A 144 78.83 -22.54 20.10
C GLY A 144 80.30 -22.12 20.11
N LYS A 145 81.24 -22.98 19.69
CA LYS A 145 82.68 -22.67 19.67
C LYS A 145 83.33 -22.91 18.32
N SER A 146 82.91 -23.96 17.62
CA SER A 146 83.49 -24.39 16.37
C SER A 146 82.42 -24.75 15.35
N TRP A 147 82.76 -24.54 14.08
CA TRP A 147 81.92 -24.93 12.96
C TRP A 147 82.43 -26.21 12.35
N ILE A 148 81.49 -27.10 12.03
CA ILE A 148 81.77 -28.28 11.22
C ILE A 148 80.79 -28.28 10.07
N THR A 149 81.34 -28.20 8.86
CA THR A 149 80.56 -28.29 7.63
C THR A 149 80.55 -29.72 7.13
N TYR A 150 79.41 -30.09 6.57
CA TYR A 150 79.18 -31.39 6.02
C TYR A 150 78.58 -31.23 4.64
N THR A 151 79.38 -31.54 3.64
CA THR A 151 79.02 -31.49 2.23
C THR A 151 78.89 -32.90 1.68
N GLN A 152 78.65 -33.02 0.39
CA GLN A 152 78.76 -34.29 -0.33
C GLN A 152 80.11 -35.01 -0.13
N LYS A 153 81.20 -34.28 0.16
CA LYS A 153 82.51 -34.89 0.46
C LYS A 153 82.58 -35.51 1.86
N ASP A 154 81.76 -35.03 2.78
CA ASP A 154 81.73 -35.42 4.19
C ASP A 154 80.61 -36.44 4.48
N GLY A 155 79.86 -36.80 3.44
CA GLY A 155 78.85 -37.85 3.47
C GLY A 155 77.41 -37.35 3.44
N LEU A 156 77.11 -36.11 3.06
CA LEU A 156 75.72 -35.63 2.81
C LEU A 156 75.28 -36.01 1.38
N VAL A 157 74.00 -36.29 1.14
CA VAL A 157 73.63 -36.83 -0.19
C VAL A 157 73.58 -35.77 -1.28
N ASN A 158 72.97 -34.64 -0.96
CA ASN A 158 72.96 -33.46 -1.80
C ASN A 158 73.19 -32.26 -0.89
N ASN A 159 73.94 -31.30 -1.42
CA ASN A 159 74.19 -30.04 -0.78
C ASN A 159 72.97 -29.10 -0.79
N VAL A 160 71.87 -29.47 -1.45
CA VAL A 160 70.58 -28.73 -1.47
C VAL A 160 69.61 -29.34 -0.46
N VAL A 161 69.58 -28.77 0.74
CA VAL A 161 68.80 -29.30 1.87
C VAL A 161 67.52 -28.49 2.06
N ARG A 162 66.35 -29.15 2.04
CA ARG A 162 65.02 -28.52 2.05
C ARG A 162 64.29 -28.59 3.38
N SER A 163 64.38 -29.73 4.06
CA SER A 163 63.68 -29.96 5.33
C SER A 163 64.61 -30.63 6.33
N ILE A 164 64.43 -30.31 7.62
CA ILE A 164 65.19 -30.92 8.70
C ILE A 164 64.22 -31.30 9.82
N ILE A 165 64.28 -32.54 10.30
CA ILE A 165 63.53 -33.01 11.47
C ILE A 165 64.44 -33.83 12.39
N GLN A 166 64.22 -33.75 13.70
CA GLN A 166 64.91 -34.60 14.67
C GLN A 166 63.98 -35.74 15.08
N ASP A 167 64.49 -36.97 15.05
CA ASP A 167 63.77 -38.16 15.53
C ASP A 167 63.77 -38.24 17.08
N GLU A 168 63.04 -39.22 17.62
CA GLU A 168 62.94 -39.39 19.08
C GLU A 168 64.29 -39.76 19.73
N GLU A 169 65.17 -40.46 19.01
CA GLU A 169 66.51 -40.89 19.45
C GLU A 169 67.55 -39.76 19.40
N GLY A 170 67.22 -38.65 18.75
CA GLY A 170 68.08 -37.48 18.63
C GLY A 170 68.84 -37.38 17.30
N GLY A 171 68.65 -38.35 16.40
CA GLY A 171 69.16 -38.32 15.03
C GLY A 171 68.50 -37.23 14.20
N ILE A 172 69.30 -36.55 13.39
CA ILE A 172 68.84 -35.42 12.58
C ILE A 172 68.68 -35.86 11.14
N TRP A 173 67.47 -35.70 10.61
CA TRP A 173 67.07 -36.07 9.27
C TRP A 173 66.97 -34.86 8.37
N PHE A 174 67.52 -34.97 7.17
CA PHE A 174 67.64 -33.91 6.18
C PHE A 174 67.01 -34.37 4.86
N GLY A 175 65.85 -33.85 4.50
CA GLY A 175 65.19 -34.13 3.22
C GLY A 175 65.70 -33.21 2.11
N MET A 176 66.01 -33.79 0.94
CA MET A 176 66.49 -33.07 -0.25
C MET A 176 65.36 -32.84 -1.27
N ASP A 177 65.56 -31.86 -2.16
CA ASP A 177 64.56 -31.53 -3.21
C ASP A 177 64.44 -32.63 -4.29
N SER A 178 65.55 -33.31 -4.61
CA SER A 178 65.62 -34.23 -5.76
C SER A 178 66.50 -35.47 -5.59
N ASP A 179 67.19 -35.62 -4.45
CA ASP A 179 68.31 -36.57 -4.32
C ASP A 179 68.23 -37.47 -3.07
N GLY A 180 67.07 -37.51 -2.41
CA GLY A 180 66.83 -38.41 -1.27
C GLY A 180 66.94 -37.73 0.09
N VAL A 181 67.44 -38.45 1.08
CA VAL A 181 67.45 -38.04 2.50
C VAL A 181 68.83 -38.27 3.09
N SER A 182 69.24 -37.51 4.09
CA SER A 182 70.45 -37.78 4.88
C SER A 182 70.10 -37.80 6.36
N ARG A 183 70.70 -38.69 7.15
CA ARG A 183 70.61 -38.72 8.61
C ARG A 183 71.99 -38.45 9.20
N TYR A 184 72.03 -37.68 10.28
CA TYR A 184 73.22 -37.50 11.11
C TYR A 184 72.93 -37.95 12.54
N ASP A 185 73.73 -38.89 13.04
CA ASP A 185 73.57 -39.53 14.35
C ASP A 185 74.42 -38.90 15.46
N GLY A 186 75.13 -37.79 15.17
CA GLY A 186 76.07 -37.15 16.10
C GLY A 186 77.54 -37.45 15.82
N LYS A 187 77.84 -38.48 15.02
CA LYS A 187 79.22 -38.89 14.67
C LYS A 187 79.39 -39.14 13.18
N SER A 188 78.44 -39.81 12.56
CA SER A 188 78.46 -40.27 11.17
C SER A 188 77.28 -39.73 10.38
N TRP A 189 77.56 -39.39 9.11
CA TRP A 189 76.53 -39.15 8.12
C TRP A 189 76.13 -40.45 7.48
N ILE A 190 74.82 -40.65 7.37
CA ILE A 190 74.26 -41.78 6.65
C ILE A 190 73.26 -41.23 5.65
N THR A 191 73.60 -41.38 4.38
CA THR A 191 72.77 -40.89 3.28
C THR A 191 71.92 -42.00 2.74
N TYR A 192 70.72 -41.61 2.36
CA TYR A 192 69.70 -42.53 1.95
C TYR A 192 69.06 -42.04 0.67
N THR A 193 69.56 -42.60 -0.43
CA THR A 193 69.03 -42.44 -1.79
C THR A 193 68.35 -43.69 -2.25
N GLN A 194 67.87 -43.66 -3.50
CA GLN A 194 67.51 -44.86 -4.23
C GLN A 194 68.55 -45.98 -4.18
N LYS A 195 69.85 -45.66 -4.11
CA LYS A 195 70.93 -46.67 -4.04
C LYS A 195 71.08 -47.30 -2.66
N ASP A 196 70.66 -46.59 -1.61
CA ASP A 196 70.81 -47.00 -0.20
C ASP A 196 69.54 -47.65 0.36
N GLY A 197 68.46 -47.62 -0.42
CA GLY A 197 67.21 -48.27 -0.09
C GLY A 197 66.03 -47.31 0.12
N LEU A 198 66.10 -46.05 -0.31
CA LEU A 198 64.93 -45.17 -0.43
C LEU A 198 64.17 -45.47 -1.74
N ALA A 199 62.84 -45.37 -1.76
CA ALA A 199 62.06 -45.80 -2.90
C ALA A 199 62.14 -44.81 -4.08
N HIS A 200 62.20 -43.52 -3.76
CA HIS A 200 62.50 -42.47 -4.72
C HIS A 200 63.15 -41.30 -4.03
N ASN A 201 64.04 -40.64 -4.76
CA ASN A 201 64.75 -39.47 -4.28
C ASN A 201 63.85 -38.23 -4.10
N GLU A 202 62.60 -38.31 -4.59
CA GLU A 202 61.56 -37.30 -4.42
C GLU A 202 60.55 -37.79 -3.37
N VAL A 203 60.71 -37.26 -2.17
CA VAL A 203 59.92 -37.63 -0.98
C VAL A 203 58.76 -36.63 -0.83
N LYS A 204 57.53 -37.15 -0.77
CA LYS A 204 56.28 -36.36 -0.75
C LYS A 204 55.67 -36.22 0.63
N THR A 205 55.83 -37.23 1.47
CA THR A 205 55.34 -37.22 2.85
C THR A 205 56.29 -38.00 3.74
N ILE A 206 56.47 -37.52 4.97
CA ILE A 206 57.26 -38.18 6.02
C ILE A 206 56.39 -38.22 7.26
N ILE A 207 56.14 -39.42 7.80
CA ILE A 207 55.48 -39.60 9.09
C ILE A 207 56.33 -40.50 9.98
N GLN A 208 56.25 -40.29 11.29
CA GLN A 208 56.72 -41.24 12.27
C GLN A 208 55.51 -41.99 12.81
N ASP A 209 55.57 -43.31 12.82
CA ASP A 209 54.51 -44.12 13.40
C ASP A 209 54.59 -44.16 14.93
N LYS A 210 53.59 -44.77 15.59
CA LYS A 210 53.53 -44.89 17.06
C LYS A 210 54.69 -45.67 17.68
N GLU A 211 55.45 -46.42 16.90
CA GLU A 211 56.61 -47.21 17.36
C GLU A 211 57.93 -46.48 17.14
N GLY A 212 57.87 -45.25 16.60
CA GLY A 212 59.04 -44.43 16.34
C GLY A 212 59.68 -44.68 14.97
N VAL A 213 59.11 -45.56 14.15
CA VAL A 213 59.64 -45.89 12.82
C VAL A 213 59.25 -44.81 11.82
N MET A 214 60.20 -44.46 10.96
CA MET A 214 60.02 -43.42 9.96
C MET A 214 59.49 -44.00 8.65
N TRP A 215 58.49 -43.34 8.11
CA TRP A 215 57.80 -43.71 6.88
C TRP A 215 57.84 -42.58 5.87
N PHE A 216 58.30 -42.89 4.67
CA PHE A 216 58.52 -41.94 3.59
C PHE A 216 57.66 -42.36 2.40
N GLY A 217 56.64 -41.57 2.07
CA GLY A 217 55.87 -41.73 0.84
C GLY A 217 56.58 -41.02 -0.30
N THR A 218 56.91 -41.75 -1.36
CA THR A 218 57.71 -41.24 -2.48
C THR A 218 57.04 -41.48 -3.82
N MET A 219 57.60 -40.91 -4.89
CA MET A 219 57.17 -41.16 -6.27
C MET A 219 57.59 -42.53 -6.83
N GLY A 220 58.32 -43.34 -6.07
CA GLY A 220 58.81 -44.66 -6.48
C GLY A 220 58.49 -45.78 -5.50
N GLY A 221 57.75 -45.49 -4.43
CA GLY A 221 57.26 -46.46 -3.46
C GLY A 221 57.25 -45.89 -2.04
N VAL A 222 57.10 -46.78 -1.07
CA VAL A 222 57.20 -46.45 0.35
C VAL A 222 58.61 -46.78 0.80
N SER A 223 59.22 -45.90 1.58
CA SER A 223 60.46 -46.26 2.29
C SER A 223 60.16 -46.29 3.77
N ARG A 224 60.48 -47.41 4.43
CA ARG A 224 60.44 -47.57 5.87
C ARG A 224 61.86 -47.52 6.39
N PHE A 225 62.06 -46.82 7.50
CA PHE A 225 63.32 -46.78 8.19
C PHE A 225 63.12 -46.90 9.70
N ASP A 226 63.71 -47.95 10.27
CA ASP A 226 63.61 -48.29 11.69
C ASP A 226 64.83 -47.89 12.54
N GLY A 227 65.76 -47.14 11.96
CA GLY A 227 67.01 -46.77 12.63
C GLY A 227 68.23 -47.51 12.09
N GLU A 228 68.06 -48.76 11.62
CA GLU A 228 69.15 -49.62 11.18
C GLU A 228 69.08 -49.95 9.69
N SER A 229 67.87 -50.21 9.19
CA SER A 229 67.69 -50.75 7.85
C SER A 229 66.64 -49.98 7.05
N TRP A 230 66.97 -49.75 5.79
CA TRP A 230 65.96 -49.31 4.82
C TRP A 230 65.25 -50.51 4.29
N ILE A 231 63.94 -50.38 4.30
CA ILE A 231 63.14 -51.29 3.53
C ILE A 231 62.28 -50.43 2.62
N THR A 232 62.68 -50.42 1.37
CA THR A 232 61.85 -49.89 0.31
C THR A 232 60.86 -50.94 -0.10
N TYR A 233 59.64 -50.47 -0.25
CA TYR A 233 58.53 -51.26 -0.70
C TYR A 233 58.05 -50.64 -2.00
N THR A 234 58.27 -51.38 -3.07
CA THR A 234 57.82 -51.09 -4.42
C THR A 234 56.77 -52.10 -4.84
N GLN A 235 56.30 -51.99 -6.09
CA GLN A 235 55.42 -53.00 -6.68
C GLN A 235 55.95 -54.43 -6.58
N LYS A 236 57.29 -54.61 -6.60
CA LYS A 236 57.91 -55.93 -6.51
C LYS A 236 57.80 -56.57 -5.13
N ASP A 237 57.73 -55.74 -4.09
CA ASP A 237 57.68 -56.15 -2.69
C ASP A 237 56.26 -56.43 -2.23
N GLY A 238 55.29 -56.18 -3.10
CA GLY A 238 53.87 -56.29 -2.80
C GLY A 238 53.24 -54.96 -2.44
N LEU A 239 53.82 -53.82 -2.82
CA LEU A 239 53.06 -52.56 -2.94
C LEU A 239 52.18 -52.64 -4.21
N ALA A 240 51.03 -51.98 -4.25
CA ALA A 240 50.14 -52.07 -5.41
C ALA A 240 50.62 -51.12 -6.51
N HIS A 241 51.09 -49.93 -6.14
CA HIS A 241 51.71 -49.00 -7.07
C HIS A 241 52.80 -48.14 -6.43
N SER A 242 53.82 -47.77 -7.20
CA SER A 242 54.99 -47.01 -6.72
C SER A 242 54.70 -45.54 -6.38
N TRP A 243 53.47 -45.06 -6.56
CA TRP A 243 53.14 -43.66 -6.27
C TRP A 243 52.30 -43.62 -5.01
N VAL A 244 52.93 -43.21 -3.92
CA VAL A 244 52.36 -43.26 -2.57
C VAL A 244 51.89 -41.88 -2.18
N TRP A 245 50.57 -41.72 -2.12
CA TRP A 245 49.91 -40.43 -1.84
C TRP A 245 49.45 -40.30 -0.39
N SER A 246 49.05 -41.41 0.21
CA SER A 246 48.53 -41.44 1.57
C SER A 246 49.09 -42.62 2.34
N ILE A 247 49.33 -42.36 3.63
CA ILE A 247 49.80 -43.33 4.62
C ILE A 247 48.87 -43.22 5.83
N LEU A 248 48.29 -44.33 6.26
CA LEU A 248 47.48 -44.44 7.48
C LEU A 248 48.05 -45.56 8.36
N GLN A 249 48.21 -45.29 9.65
CA GLN A 249 48.41 -46.33 10.66
C GLN A 249 47.06 -46.65 11.32
N ASP A 250 46.64 -47.91 11.31
CA ASP A 250 45.41 -48.35 11.95
C ASP A 250 45.54 -48.50 13.48
N LYS A 251 44.47 -48.90 14.17
CA LYS A 251 44.48 -49.05 15.64
C LYS A 251 45.43 -50.12 16.15
N GLU A 252 45.68 -51.16 15.36
CA GLU A 252 46.59 -52.26 15.69
C GLU A 252 48.04 -51.95 15.30
N GLY A 253 48.28 -50.79 14.68
CA GLY A 253 49.61 -50.36 14.25
C GLY A 253 49.97 -50.78 12.82
N VAL A 254 49.06 -51.45 12.11
CA VAL A 254 49.27 -51.87 10.72
C VAL A 254 49.18 -50.67 9.80
N MET A 255 50.06 -50.65 8.81
CA MET A 255 50.20 -49.55 7.86
C MET A 255 49.41 -49.84 6.59
N TRP A 256 48.69 -48.82 6.14
CA TRP A 256 47.86 -48.86 4.94
C TRP A 256 48.29 -47.76 3.99
N PHE A 257 48.55 -48.16 2.74
CA PHE A 257 49.04 -47.28 1.68
C PHE A 257 48.04 -47.22 0.55
N GLY A 258 47.55 -46.01 0.26
CA GLY A 258 46.78 -45.72 -0.93
C GLY A 258 47.73 -45.43 -2.09
N THR A 259 47.66 -46.24 -3.15
CA THR A 259 48.64 -46.17 -4.24
C THR A 259 47.96 -46.01 -5.60
N GLY A 260 48.61 -45.24 -6.49
CA GLY A 260 48.16 -45.09 -7.88
C GLY A 260 46.86 -44.32 -8.09
N SER A 261 46.30 -43.69 -7.05
CA SER A 261 45.06 -42.87 -6.98
C SER A 261 44.23 -42.67 -8.28
N TRP A 262 44.76 -41.97 -9.29
CA TRP A 262 44.05 -41.62 -10.54
C TRP A 262 44.38 -42.51 -11.76
N TYR A 263 45.20 -43.55 -11.58
CA TYR A 263 45.57 -44.53 -12.60
C TYR A 263 44.99 -45.92 -12.26
N PRO A 264 44.57 -46.70 -13.28
CA PRO A 264 43.88 -47.98 -13.11
C PRO A 264 44.78 -49.14 -12.62
N ASP A 265 46.08 -48.91 -12.47
CA ASP A 265 47.11 -49.85 -12.03
C ASP A 265 47.52 -49.65 -10.56
N GLY A 266 46.73 -48.90 -9.79
CA GLY A 266 46.85 -48.70 -8.34
C GLY A 266 46.44 -49.90 -7.47
N GLY A 267 46.21 -49.61 -6.19
CA GLY A 267 45.57 -50.53 -5.26
C GLY A 267 45.82 -50.16 -3.80
N VAL A 268 45.39 -51.05 -2.90
CA VAL A 268 45.66 -50.93 -1.47
C VAL A 268 46.79 -51.87 -1.10
N SER A 269 47.75 -51.34 -0.36
CA SER A 269 48.78 -52.17 0.24
C SER A 269 48.72 -52.09 1.74
N ARG A 270 48.57 -53.27 2.35
CA ARG A 270 48.63 -53.48 3.79
C ARG A 270 50.01 -53.98 4.15
N TYR A 271 50.57 -53.41 5.22
CA TYR A 271 51.82 -53.85 5.81
C TYR A 271 51.70 -53.96 7.33
N ASP A 272 51.80 -55.19 7.82
CA ASP A 272 51.68 -55.53 9.25
C ASP A 272 53.04 -55.63 9.97
N GLY A 273 54.07 -55.03 9.39
CA GLY A 273 55.43 -55.18 9.88
C GLY A 273 56.16 -56.41 9.33
N LYS A 274 55.46 -57.43 8.80
CA LYS A 274 56.08 -58.68 8.33
C LYS A 274 55.83 -58.98 6.86
N SER A 275 54.61 -58.76 6.41
CA SER A 275 54.19 -59.15 5.07
C SER A 275 53.43 -58.02 4.39
N TRP A 276 53.73 -57.86 3.11
CA TRP A 276 52.90 -57.08 2.23
C TRP A 276 51.79 -57.95 1.74
N ILE A 277 50.59 -57.42 1.89
CA ILE A 277 49.47 -57.94 1.17
C ILE A 277 48.92 -56.77 0.38
N THR A 278 49.19 -56.83 -0.92
CA THR A 278 48.51 -55.97 -1.86
C THR A 278 47.21 -56.62 -2.23
N TYR A 279 46.19 -55.78 -2.24
CA TYR A 279 44.88 -56.15 -2.68
C TYR A 279 44.60 -55.35 -3.94
N THR A 280 44.48 -56.07 -5.04
CA THR A 280 44.03 -55.55 -6.33
C THR A 280 42.64 -56.07 -6.64
N HIS A 281 42.08 -55.63 -7.77
CA HIS A 281 40.83 -56.17 -8.29
C HIS A 281 40.81 -57.70 -8.38
N LYS A 282 41.96 -58.34 -8.64
CA LYS A 282 42.05 -59.80 -8.74
C LYS A 282 41.92 -60.51 -7.40
N ASP A 283 42.26 -59.83 -6.30
CA ASP A 283 42.31 -60.39 -4.95
C ASP A 283 40.99 -60.21 -4.20
N GLY A 284 40.03 -59.52 -4.84
CA GLY A 284 38.72 -59.22 -4.27
C GLY A 284 38.50 -57.76 -3.91
N LEU A 285 39.49 -56.87 -4.12
CA LEU A 285 39.25 -55.42 -4.10
C LEU A 285 38.27 -55.07 -5.23
N ALA A 286 37.40 -54.10 -5.02
CA ALA A 286 36.38 -53.73 -5.97
C ALA A 286 36.96 -53.05 -7.22
N SER A 287 38.01 -52.21 -7.05
CA SER A 287 38.78 -51.59 -8.12
C SER A 287 40.12 -51.08 -7.56
N ASN A 288 41.13 -51.01 -8.42
CA ASN A 288 42.49 -50.59 -8.08
C ASN A 288 42.60 -49.08 -7.75
N GLY A 289 41.67 -48.26 -8.22
CA GLY A 289 41.63 -46.83 -7.89
C GLY A 289 40.99 -46.62 -6.52
N VAL A 290 41.78 -46.45 -5.46
CA VAL A 290 41.25 -46.29 -4.09
C VAL A 290 41.09 -44.80 -3.78
N LEU A 291 39.87 -44.40 -3.45
CA LEU A 291 39.49 -43.00 -3.21
C LEU A 291 39.37 -42.68 -1.72
N SER A 292 38.98 -43.67 -0.90
CA SER A 292 38.80 -43.49 0.54
C SER A 292 39.10 -44.79 1.30
N ILE A 293 39.66 -44.65 2.51
CA ILE A 293 40.00 -45.75 3.42
C ILE A 293 39.40 -45.41 4.79
N LEU A 294 38.65 -46.34 5.38
CA LEU A 294 38.12 -46.22 6.73
C LEU A 294 38.25 -47.55 7.48
N GLN A 295 38.78 -47.49 8.70
CA GLN A 295 38.67 -48.58 9.69
C GLN A 295 37.44 -48.32 10.55
N ASP A 296 36.52 -49.28 10.62
CA ASP A 296 35.34 -49.17 11.48
C ASP A 296 35.65 -49.53 12.95
N ARG A 297 34.62 -49.49 13.80
CA ARG A 297 34.72 -49.80 15.23
C ARG A 297 34.90 -51.28 15.55
N GLU A 298 34.58 -52.16 14.62
CA GLU A 298 34.78 -53.61 14.72
C GLU A 298 36.11 -54.03 14.06
N ASP A 299 36.97 -53.04 13.78
CA ASP A 299 38.28 -53.18 13.16
C ASP A 299 38.25 -53.78 11.74
N VAL A 300 37.09 -53.68 11.07
CA VAL A 300 36.93 -54.03 9.66
C VAL A 300 37.31 -52.84 8.78
N MET A 301 38.03 -53.14 7.70
CA MET A 301 38.51 -52.15 6.76
C MET A 301 37.55 -51.98 5.58
N TRP A 302 37.30 -50.73 5.21
CA TRP A 302 36.43 -50.35 4.12
C TRP A 302 37.17 -49.49 3.11
N PHE A 303 37.09 -49.87 1.84
CA PHE A 303 37.78 -49.22 0.73
C PHE A 303 36.78 -48.75 -0.32
N GLY A 304 36.66 -47.44 -0.46
CA GLY A 304 35.85 -46.82 -1.51
C GLY A 304 36.67 -46.73 -2.78
N THR A 305 36.14 -47.24 -3.89
CA THR A 305 36.91 -47.38 -5.14
C THR A 305 36.33 -46.56 -6.29
N TRP A 306 37.18 -46.28 -7.26
CA TRP A 306 36.84 -45.60 -8.51
C TRP A 306 36.21 -46.60 -9.48
N GLY A 307 34.88 -46.70 -9.44
CA GLY A 307 34.05 -47.45 -10.38
C GLY A 307 33.87 -48.95 -10.11
N GLY A 308 34.49 -49.50 -9.06
CA GLY A 308 34.42 -50.92 -8.72
C GLY A 308 33.37 -51.32 -7.68
N GLY A 309 32.96 -50.40 -6.82
CA GLY A 309 32.13 -50.63 -5.64
C GLY A 309 32.86 -50.29 -4.35
N VAL A 310 32.36 -50.83 -3.24
CA VAL A 310 33.05 -50.79 -1.95
C VAL A 310 33.56 -52.17 -1.60
N SER A 311 34.79 -52.20 -1.09
CA SER A 311 35.41 -53.44 -0.62
C SER A 311 35.42 -53.44 0.90
N ARG A 312 34.84 -54.49 1.49
CA ARG A 312 34.93 -54.79 2.92
C ARG A 312 35.98 -55.87 3.12
N PHE A 313 36.87 -55.65 4.08
CA PHE A 313 37.92 -56.59 4.43
C PHE A 313 37.99 -56.78 5.95
N ASP A 314 37.68 -57.99 6.40
CA ASP A 314 37.69 -58.38 7.82
C ASP A 314 39.03 -59.01 8.27
N GLY A 315 40.09 -58.79 7.50
CA GLY A 315 41.39 -59.42 7.72
C GLY A 315 41.55 -60.80 7.06
N LYS A 316 40.45 -61.47 6.67
CA LYS A 316 40.50 -62.81 6.07
C LYS A 316 39.86 -62.89 4.69
N SER A 317 38.72 -62.22 4.50
CA SER A 317 37.91 -62.33 3.30
C SER A 317 37.55 -60.97 2.74
N TRP A 318 37.55 -60.90 1.41
CA TRP A 318 37.07 -59.76 0.66
C TRP A 318 35.60 -59.98 0.33
N ILE A 319 34.79 -58.98 0.65
CA ILE A 319 33.43 -58.88 0.15
C ILE A 319 33.34 -57.57 -0.61
N THR A 320 33.14 -57.68 -1.92
CA THR A 320 32.84 -56.54 -2.76
C THR A 320 31.34 -56.37 -2.83
N TYR A 321 30.88 -55.17 -2.50
CA TYR A 321 29.50 -54.76 -2.69
C TYR A 321 29.43 -53.80 -3.87
N THR A 322 28.55 -54.14 -4.81
CA THR A 322 28.28 -53.40 -6.04
C THR A 322 26.83 -52.96 -6.08
N GLN A 323 26.42 -52.30 -7.17
CA GLN A 323 25.02 -52.00 -7.43
C GLN A 323 24.10 -53.21 -7.41
N LYS A 324 24.59 -54.40 -7.73
CA LYS A 324 23.79 -55.63 -7.70
C LYS A 324 23.44 -56.08 -6.28
N ASP A 325 24.29 -55.71 -5.31
CA ASP A 325 24.16 -56.09 -3.90
C ASP A 325 23.34 -55.06 -3.10
N GLY A 326 23.04 -53.90 -3.71
CA GLY A 326 22.30 -52.80 -3.10
C GLY A 326 23.12 -51.54 -2.85
N LEU A 327 24.33 -51.42 -3.41
CA LEU A 327 25.05 -50.13 -3.43
C LEU A 327 24.39 -49.17 -4.45
N ALA A 328 24.36 -47.88 -4.17
CA ALA A 328 23.74 -46.89 -5.07
C ALA A 328 24.54 -46.72 -6.37
N HIS A 329 25.87 -46.71 -6.29
CA HIS A 329 26.77 -46.66 -7.45
C HIS A 329 28.15 -47.24 -7.12
N ASN A 330 28.82 -47.80 -8.13
CA ASN A 330 30.13 -48.43 -7.95
C ASN A 330 31.30 -47.45 -7.77
N GLU A 331 31.06 -46.14 -7.79
CA GLU A 331 32.11 -45.14 -7.54
C GLU A 331 31.86 -44.53 -6.17
N VAL A 332 32.68 -44.92 -5.20
CA VAL A 332 32.51 -44.61 -3.78
C VAL A 332 33.54 -43.57 -3.37
N ARG A 333 33.08 -42.34 -3.15
CA ARG A 333 33.91 -41.15 -2.92
C ARG A 333 34.28 -40.97 -1.45
N THR A 334 33.39 -41.34 -0.55
CA THR A 334 33.55 -41.11 0.89
C THR A 334 32.83 -42.19 1.69
N ILE A 335 33.38 -42.51 2.86
CA ILE A 335 32.87 -43.53 3.78
C ILE A 335 32.88 -42.92 5.18
N ILE A 336 31.78 -43.05 5.91
CA ILE A 336 31.74 -42.78 7.35
C ILE A 336 31.05 -43.93 8.08
N GLN A 337 31.42 -44.15 9.33
CA GLN A 337 30.65 -44.95 10.26
C GLN A 337 29.96 -44.00 11.25
N ASP A 338 28.65 -44.14 11.41
CA ASP A 338 27.90 -43.32 12.35
C ASP A 338 28.05 -43.81 13.81
N LYS A 339 27.48 -43.04 14.75
CA LYS A 339 27.51 -43.33 16.17
C LYS A 339 26.84 -44.64 16.56
N GLU A 340 25.88 -45.11 15.78
CA GLU A 340 25.17 -46.37 16.00
C GLU A 340 25.91 -47.57 15.39
N GLY A 341 27.00 -47.32 14.66
CA GLY A 341 27.83 -48.34 14.01
C GLY A 341 27.41 -48.63 12.57
N VAL A 342 26.40 -47.94 12.03
CA VAL A 342 25.92 -48.11 10.67
C VAL A 342 26.90 -47.45 9.70
N MET A 343 27.13 -48.13 8.58
CA MET A 343 28.05 -47.68 7.54
C MET A 343 27.31 -46.88 6.49
N TRP A 344 27.90 -45.75 6.10
CA TRP A 344 27.37 -44.85 5.07
C TRP A 344 28.40 -44.65 3.97
N PHE A 345 27.93 -44.79 2.73
CA PHE A 345 28.75 -44.70 1.52
C PHE A 345 28.21 -43.62 0.60
N GLY A 346 29.00 -42.57 0.39
CA GLY A 346 28.72 -41.52 -0.58
C GLY A 346 29.22 -41.96 -1.95
N THR A 347 28.32 -42.07 -2.92
CA THR A 347 28.62 -42.60 -4.24
C THR A 347 28.24 -41.62 -5.35
N MET A 348 28.65 -41.88 -6.58
CA MET A 348 28.24 -41.06 -7.74
C MET A 348 26.78 -41.27 -8.19
N GLY A 349 26.02 -42.16 -7.55
CA GLY A 349 24.62 -42.45 -7.90
C GLY A 349 23.66 -42.51 -6.71
N GLY A 350 24.10 -42.05 -5.53
CA GLY A 350 23.29 -41.89 -4.33
C GLY A 350 24.08 -42.15 -3.07
N VAL A 351 23.36 -42.21 -1.94
CA VAL A 351 23.90 -42.64 -0.65
C VAL A 351 23.50 -44.08 -0.41
N SER A 352 24.42 -44.90 0.08
CA SER A 352 24.10 -46.27 0.52
C SER A 352 24.30 -46.39 2.02
N ARG A 353 23.29 -46.89 2.72
CA ARG A 353 23.31 -47.23 4.14
C ARG A 353 23.42 -48.74 4.29
N PHE A 354 24.29 -49.20 5.17
CA PHE A 354 24.49 -50.61 5.46
C PHE A 354 24.53 -50.86 6.96
N ASP A 355 23.56 -51.64 7.46
CA ASP A 355 23.42 -51.99 8.89
C ASP A 355 24.22 -53.24 9.29
N GLY A 356 25.09 -53.74 8.41
CA GLY A 356 25.80 -55.01 8.58
C GLY A 356 25.12 -56.19 7.88
N LYS A 357 23.84 -56.07 7.50
CA LYS A 357 23.06 -57.13 6.85
C LYS A 357 22.30 -56.67 5.61
N ASN A 358 21.65 -55.52 5.69
CA ASN A 358 20.77 -54.99 4.65
C ASN A 358 21.34 -53.70 4.07
N TRP A 359 21.24 -53.60 2.75
CA TRP A 359 21.51 -52.38 2.01
C TRP A 359 20.24 -51.56 1.85
N GLN A 360 20.36 -50.26 2.05
CA GLN A 360 19.32 -49.30 1.72
C GLN A 360 19.95 -48.14 0.95
N THR A 361 19.48 -47.91 -0.26
CA THR A 361 19.94 -46.81 -1.10
C THR A 361 18.99 -45.65 -1.00
N TYR A 362 19.55 -44.45 -0.99
CA TYR A 362 18.82 -43.20 -1.08
C TYR A 362 19.32 -42.44 -2.32
N THR A 363 18.38 -41.94 -3.09
CA THR A 363 18.60 -41.21 -4.35
C THR A 363 17.85 -39.88 -4.31
N GLN A 364 17.89 -39.12 -5.40
CA GLN A 364 17.05 -37.94 -5.58
C GLN A 364 15.55 -38.23 -5.41
N GLN A 365 15.09 -39.45 -5.71
CA GLN A 365 13.68 -39.83 -5.52
C GLN A 365 13.30 -39.93 -4.04
N ASP A 366 14.28 -40.21 -3.18
CA ASP A 366 14.09 -40.37 -1.73
C ASP A 366 14.30 -39.06 -0.97
N GLY A 367 14.79 -38.02 -1.66
CA GLY A 367 15.01 -36.68 -1.09
C GLY A 367 16.45 -36.17 -1.16
N LEU A 368 17.38 -36.82 -1.87
CA LEU A 368 18.71 -36.23 -2.12
C LEU A 368 18.64 -35.03 -3.09
N ALA A 369 19.57 -34.08 -2.93
CA ALA A 369 19.70 -32.93 -3.82
C ALA A 369 20.28 -33.36 -5.18
N ASP A 370 21.33 -34.18 -5.14
CA ASP A 370 21.94 -34.83 -6.29
C ASP A 370 22.39 -36.23 -5.88
N ASN A 371 22.40 -37.14 -6.83
CA ASN A 371 22.88 -38.50 -6.60
C ASN A 371 24.41 -38.55 -6.41
N LYS A 372 25.18 -37.56 -6.86
CA LYS A 372 26.63 -37.53 -6.74
C LYS A 372 27.04 -36.98 -5.39
N VAL A 373 27.29 -37.87 -4.44
CA VAL A 373 27.67 -37.55 -3.06
C VAL A 373 29.20 -37.64 -2.93
N ILE A 374 29.84 -36.54 -2.53
CA ILE A 374 31.31 -36.40 -2.52
C ILE A 374 31.90 -36.20 -1.13
N SER A 375 31.09 -35.81 -0.14
CA SER A 375 31.51 -35.70 1.26
C SER A 375 30.38 -36.02 2.22
N MET A 376 30.74 -36.49 3.41
CA MET A 376 29.80 -36.80 4.46
C MET A 376 30.37 -36.44 5.83
N LEU A 377 29.48 -36.04 6.74
CA LEU A 377 29.82 -35.75 8.13
C LEU A 377 28.64 -36.15 9.02
N GLN A 378 28.90 -36.91 10.08
CA GLN A 378 27.94 -37.01 11.19
C GLN A 378 28.26 -35.94 12.23
N ASP A 379 27.27 -35.15 12.59
CA ASP A 379 27.43 -34.10 13.59
C ASP A 379 27.30 -34.61 15.04
N LYS A 380 27.53 -33.71 16.00
CA LYS A 380 27.41 -33.97 17.45
C LYS A 380 26.02 -34.44 17.87
N GLU A 381 24.96 -34.06 17.18
CA GLU A 381 23.57 -34.45 17.47
C GLU A 381 23.18 -35.79 16.84
N GLY A 382 24.04 -36.33 15.96
CA GLY A 382 23.81 -37.62 15.30
C GLY A 382 23.20 -37.49 13.91
N ILE A 383 22.92 -36.27 13.45
CA ILE A 383 22.43 -35.97 12.11
C ILE A 383 23.57 -36.20 11.11
N ILE A 384 23.22 -36.75 9.95
CA ILE A 384 24.18 -37.00 8.89
C ILE A 384 23.97 -35.98 7.78
N TRP A 385 25.08 -35.34 7.42
CA TRP A 385 25.18 -34.34 6.38
C TRP A 385 25.86 -34.94 5.16
N PHE A 386 25.25 -34.76 3.98
CA PHE A 386 25.76 -35.25 2.70
C PHE A 386 26.00 -34.06 1.77
N GLY A 387 27.26 -33.88 1.36
CA GLY A 387 27.65 -32.91 0.36
C GLY A 387 27.54 -33.54 -1.02
N THR A 388 26.71 -32.96 -1.87
CA THR A 388 26.47 -33.46 -3.22
C THR A 388 26.92 -32.44 -4.27
N MET A 389 26.87 -32.82 -5.55
CA MET A 389 27.11 -31.87 -6.64
C MET A 389 25.96 -30.87 -6.86
N GLY A 390 24.77 -31.15 -6.32
CA GLY A 390 23.56 -30.32 -6.49
C GLY A 390 23.01 -29.69 -5.23
N GLY A 391 23.68 -29.85 -4.09
CA GLY A 391 23.31 -29.24 -2.81
C GLY A 391 23.79 -30.05 -1.61
N VAL A 392 23.22 -29.73 -0.44
CA VAL A 392 23.46 -30.44 0.81
C VAL A 392 22.20 -31.15 1.24
N ASN A 393 22.35 -32.37 1.76
CA ASN A 393 21.27 -33.09 2.39
C ASN A 393 21.53 -33.31 3.87
N ARG A 394 20.49 -33.08 4.67
CA ARG A 394 20.44 -33.37 6.10
C ARG A 394 19.52 -34.57 6.31
N PHE A 395 19.99 -35.57 7.06
CA PHE A 395 19.21 -36.75 7.41
C PHE A 395 19.20 -36.97 8.91
N ASP A 396 18.00 -36.96 9.50
CA ASP A 396 17.79 -37.13 10.94
C ASP A 396 17.55 -38.58 11.39
N GLY A 397 17.74 -39.54 10.48
CA GLY A 397 17.40 -40.95 10.69
C GLY A 397 16.04 -41.35 10.13
N LYS A 398 15.15 -40.37 9.84
CA LYS A 398 13.80 -40.61 9.32
C LYS A 398 13.44 -39.75 8.11
N ASN A 399 13.79 -38.47 8.14
CA ASN A 399 13.40 -37.48 7.16
C ASN A 399 14.64 -36.90 6.45
N TRP A 400 14.47 -36.69 5.14
CA TRP A 400 15.42 -35.96 4.32
C TRP A 400 15.02 -34.48 4.26
N GLN A 401 16.01 -33.62 4.43
CA GLN A 401 15.88 -32.20 4.14
C GLN A 401 17.00 -31.77 3.20
N THR A 402 16.60 -31.12 2.11
CA THR A 402 17.51 -30.66 1.07
C THR A 402 17.74 -29.16 1.22
N TYR A 403 18.98 -28.75 1.04
CA TYR A 403 19.37 -27.35 0.98
C TYR A 403 20.16 -27.08 -0.31
N THR A 404 19.69 -26.11 -1.08
CA THR A 404 20.28 -25.65 -2.33
C THR A 404 20.58 -24.15 -2.26
N GLN A 405 21.03 -23.56 -3.37
CA GLN A 405 21.17 -22.12 -3.49
C GLN A 405 19.87 -21.34 -3.22
N GLU A 406 18.70 -21.93 -3.50
CA GLU A 406 17.41 -21.31 -3.21
C GLU A 406 17.16 -21.18 -1.69
N ASP A 407 17.70 -22.11 -0.90
CA ASP A 407 17.61 -22.13 0.57
C ASP A 407 18.69 -21.26 1.23
N GLY A 408 19.66 -20.77 0.45
CA GLY A 408 20.72 -19.88 0.91
C GLY A 408 22.13 -20.48 0.90
N LEU A 409 22.32 -21.71 0.41
CA LEU A 409 23.64 -22.28 0.17
C LEU A 409 24.41 -21.40 -0.85
N ALA A 410 25.71 -21.19 -0.66
CA ALA A 410 26.47 -20.30 -1.53
C ALA A 410 26.62 -20.83 -2.96
N HIS A 411 26.80 -22.15 -3.08
CA HIS A 411 26.85 -22.86 -4.36
C HIS A 411 26.50 -24.34 -4.13
N ASN A 412 25.82 -24.95 -5.09
CA ASN A 412 25.27 -26.31 -4.97
C ASN A 412 26.34 -27.41 -4.85
N LEU A 413 27.49 -27.25 -5.49
CA LEU A 413 28.59 -28.20 -5.40
C LEU A 413 29.38 -27.98 -4.11
N VAL A 414 29.28 -28.93 -3.17
CA VAL A 414 29.88 -28.88 -1.83
C VAL A 414 31.00 -29.90 -1.66
N TRP A 415 32.23 -29.43 -1.44
CA TRP A 415 33.44 -30.23 -1.29
C TRP A 415 33.66 -30.69 0.15
N PRO A 416 34.28 -29.91 1.08
CA PRO A 416 34.42 -30.34 2.46
C PRO A 416 33.19 -29.94 3.30
N ILE A 417 32.88 -30.77 4.30
CA ILE A 417 31.94 -30.48 5.37
C ILE A 417 32.68 -30.56 6.70
N LEU A 418 32.48 -29.58 7.58
CA LEU A 418 33.07 -29.53 8.92
C LEU A 418 32.04 -29.05 9.93
N GLN A 419 32.01 -29.63 11.12
CA GLN A 419 31.27 -29.05 12.25
C GLN A 419 32.27 -28.34 13.18
N ASP A 420 31.96 -27.11 13.56
CA ASP A 420 32.79 -26.35 14.49
C ASP A 420 32.48 -26.67 15.97
N ARG A 421 33.12 -25.94 16.89
CA ARG A 421 32.90 -26.12 18.33
C ARG A 421 31.50 -25.73 18.79
N ASP A 422 30.94 -24.67 18.19
CA ASP A 422 29.64 -24.10 18.51
C ASP A 422 28.47 -24.91 17.94
N GLY A 423 28.77 -25.86 17.04
CA GLY A 423 27.79 -26.78 16.46
C GLY A 423 27.36 -26.39 15.05
N ALA A 424 27.80 -25.24 14.54
CA ALA A 424 27.50 -24.82 13.19
C ALA A 424 28.23 -25.70 12.16
N ILE A 425 27.55 -25.94 11.04
CA ILE A 425 28.05 -26.76 9.94
C ILE A 425 28.58 -25.84 8.85
N TRP A 426 29.80 -26.14 8.41
CA TRP A 426 30.57 -25.42 7.44
C TRP A 426 30.64 -26.23 6.15
N PHE A 427 30.19 -25.64 5.05
CA PHE A 427 30.20 -26.23 3.71
C PHE A 427 31.16 -25.44 2.83
N GLY A 428 32.28 -26.04 2.44
CA GLY A 428 33.16 -25.46 1.42
C GLY A 428 32.57 -25.72 0.04
N THR A 429 32.47 -24.69 -0.81
CA THR A 429 31.84 -24.80 -2.12
C THR A 429 32.82 -24.56 -3.27
N SER A 430 32.46 -24.97 -4.50
CA SER A 430 33.37 -24.87 -5.65
C SER A 430 33.65 -23.44 -6.15
N SER A 431 32.75 -22.50 -5.90
CA SER A 431 32.88 -21.12 -6.41
C SER A 431 32.03 -20.08 -5.66
N GLY A 432 31.38 -20.46 -4.56
CA GLY A 432 30.59 -19.56 -3.72
C GLY A 432 31.25 -19.22 -2.39
N GLY A 433 32.46 -19.73 -2.12
CA GLY A 433 33.13 -19.64 -0.84
C GLY A 433 32.62 -20.69 0.16
N ILE A 434 32.45 -20.28 1.42
CA ILE A 434 32.00 -21.13 2.53
C ILE A 434 30.56 -20.78 2.88
N SER A 435 29.70 -21.79 3.04
CA SER A 435 28.37 -21.61 3.66
C SER A 435 28.39 -22.10 5.10
N LEU A 436 27.87 -21.30 6.03
CA LEU A 436 27.70 -21.65 7.43
C LEU A 436 26.21 -21.87 7.72
N PHE A 437 25.90 -22.90 8.50
CA PHE A 437 24.55 -23.25 8.87
C PHE A 437 24.44 -23.60 10.35
N ASP A 438 23.47 -23.00 11.05
CA ASP A 438 23.22 -23.20 12.49
C ASP A 438 21.97 -24.02 12.81
N GLY A 439 21.28 -24.56 11.80
CA GLY A 439 19.98 -25.22 11.97
C GLY A 439 18.77 -24.35 11.60
N ARG A 440 18.93 -23.02 11.49
CA ARG A 440 17.84 -22.08 11.18
C ARG A 440 18.08 -21.29 9.89
N CYS A 441 19.31 -20.88 9.59
CA CYS A 441 19.62 -20.12 8.38
C CYS A 441 21.04 -20.35 7.85
N PHE A 442 21.22 -20.06 6.55
CA PHE A 442 22.52 -20.02 5.92
C PHE A 442 23.13 -18.61 5.93
N GLN A 443 24.43 -18.56 6.18
CA GLN A 443 25.30 -17.43 5.90
C GLN A 443 26.44 -17.83 4.97
N THR A 444 27.03 -16.86 4.27
CA THR A 444 28.12 -17.10 3.32
C THR A 444 29.34 -16.26 3.68
N ILE A 445 30.53 -16.86 3.56
CA ILE A 445 31.82 -16.18 3.57
C ILE A 445 32.46 -16.39 2.20
N ASP A 446 32.58 -15.33 1.42
CA ASP A 446 33.19 -15.32 0.09
C ASP A 446 34.49 -14.48 0.04
N SER A 447 35.08 -14.35 -1.14
CA SER A 447 36.32 -13.62 -1.39
C SER A 447 36.23 -12.15 -1.00
N LYS A 448 35.03 -11.56 -1.08
CA LYS A 448 34.76 -10.19 -0.62
C LYS A 448 34.61 -10.11 0.91
N ASP A 449 34.43 -11.23 1.60
CA ASP A 449 34.45 -11.34 3.07
C ASP A 449 35.86 -11.65 3.62
N GLY A 450 36.85 -11.82 2.75
CA GLY A 450 38.26 -12.07 3.10
C GLY A 450 38.73 -13.50 2.86
N LEU A 451 37.97 -14.31 2.13
CA LEU A 451 38.44 -15.60 1.63
C LEU A 451 39.48 -15.39 0.51
N ALA A 452 40.51 -16.24 0.41
CA ALA A 452 41.59 -16.07 -0.56
C ALA A 452 41.17 -16.43 -2.00
N ASP A 453 40.19 -17.32 -2.12
CA ASP A 453 39.51 -17.69 -3.37
C ASP A 453 38.17 -18.35 -3.04
N ASP A 454 37.17 -18.21 -3.90
CA ASP A 454 35.82 -18.75 -3.66
C ASP A 454 35.70 -20.26 -3.89
N ALA A 455 36.72 -20.92 -4.43
CA ALA A 455 36.82 -22.37 -4.52
C ALA A 455 37.51 -22.95 -3.27
N VAL A 456 36.73 -23.59 -2.41
CA VAL A 456 37.18 -24.15 -1.13
C VAL A 456 37.33 -25.67 -1.26
N HIS A 457 38.56 -26.17 -1.11
CA HIS A 457 38.88 -27.59 -1.29
C HIS A 457 39.04 -28.35 0.02
N SER A 458 39.38 -27.66 1.11
CA SER A 458 39.59 -28.29 2.41
C SER A 458 39.17 -27.38 3.56
N LEU A 459 38.66 -27.99 4.62
CA LEU A 459 38.35 -27.35 5.89
C LEU A 459 38.98 -28.18 7.01
N TYR A 460 39.58 -27.50 7.98
CA TYR A 460 40.20 -28.14 9.14
C TYR A 460 39.99 -27.31 10.40
N MET A 461 39.65 -27.96 11.51
CA MET A 461 39.57 -27.29 12.81
C MET A 461 40.75 -27.69 13.68
N ASP A 462 41.51 -26.70 14.17
CA ASP A 462 42.65 -26.96 15.04
C ASP A 462 42.26 -27.22 16.52
N LYS A 463 43.24 -27.61 17.35
CA LYS A 463 43.05 -27.84 18.79
C LYS A 463 42.62 -26.60 19.58
N SER A 464 42.70 -25.41 19.01
CA SER A 464 42.19 -24.17 19.63
C SER A 464 40.76 -23.83 19.22
N GLY A 465 40.19 -24.54 18.24
CA GLY A 465 38.83 -24.34 17.75
C GLY A 465 38.72 -23.36 16.58
N GLN A 466 39.84 -23.02 15.94
CA GLN A 466 39.84 -22.16 14.76
C GLN A 466 39.67 -23.00 13.51
N VAL A 467 38.97 -22.44 12.53
CA VAL A 467 38.71 -23.12 11.26
C VAL A 467 39.69 -22.59 10.21
N TRP A 468 40.37 -23.49 9.54
CA TRP A 468 41.30 -23.24 8.44
C TRP A 468 40.65 -23.70 7.14
N ALA A 469 40.65 -22.85 6.13
CA ALA A 469 40.12 -23.13 4.80
C ALA A 469 41.25 -23.09 3.77
N GLY A 470 41.48 -24.21 3.09
CA GLY A 470 42.36 -24.27 1.92
C GLY A 470 41.57 -23.97 0.65
N THR A 471 41.93 -22.90 -0.05
CA THR A 471 41.31 -22.46 -1.29
C THR A 471 42.31 -22.50 -2.45
N THR A 472 41.85 -22.36 -3.69
CA THR A 472 42.74 -22.30 -4.86
C THR A 472 43.77 -21.16 -4.75
N GLY A 473 43.39 -20.05 -4.12
CA GLY A 473 44.21 -18.85 -3.95
C GLY A 473 45.11 -18.85 -2.70
N GLY A 474 45.07 -19.90 -1.88
CA GLY A 474 45.89 -20.02 -0.67
C GLY A 474 45.12 -20.49 0.55
N VAL A 475 45.69 -20.32 1.74
CA VAL A 475 45.09 -20.75 3.00
C VAL A 475 44.55 -19.55 3.77
N VAL A 476 43.30 -19.65 4.21
CA VAL A 476 42.66 -18.65 5.06
C VAL A 476 42.34 -19.26 6.41
N ARG A 477 42.55 -18.48 7.47
CA ARG A 477 42.09 -18.86 8.80
C ARG A 477 40.88 -18.03 9.18
N PHE A 478 39.78 -18.73 9.46
CA PHE A 478 38.63 -18.17 10.12
C PHE A 478 38.80 -18.27 11.64
N MET A 479 38.62 -17.14 12.28
CA MET A 479 38.71 -17.04 13.73
C MET A 479 37.37 -16.53 14.24
N PRO A 480 36.63 -17.37 14.97
CA PRO A 480 35.38 -16.97 15.57
C PRO A 480 35.70 -15.97 16.69
N LYS A 481 35.58 -14.67 16.40
CA LYS A 481 35.67 -13.65 17.43
C LYS A 481 34.31 -13.42 18.01
N ASN A 482 34.24 -13.58 19.33
CA ASN A 482 33.20 -13.15 20.27
C ASN A 482 31.80 -13.05 19.66
N LYS A 483 30.86 -13.83 20.19
CA LYS A 483 29.44 -13.75 19.87
C LYS A 483 28.87 -12.36 20.22
N ILE A 484 29.15 -11.37 19.37
CA ILE A 484 28.65 -10.00 19.48
C ILE A 484 27.35 -10.01 18.70
N GLN A 485 26.26 -9.92 19.43
CA GLN A 485 24.94 -9.88 18.85
C GLN A 485 24.79 -8.58 18.03
N PRO A 486 24.35 -8.64 16.76
CA PRO A 486 24.10 -7.44 15.98
C PRO A 486 22.96 -6.65 16.64
N PRO A 487 23.04 -5.33 16.83
CA PRO A 487 21.88 -4.57 17.27
C PRO A 487 20.86 -4.53 16.13
N VAL A 488 19.59 -4.74 16.42
CA VAL A 488 18.50 -4.53 15.45
C VAL A 488 17.57 -3.46 15.99
N THR A 489 17.18 -2.53 15.12
CA THR A 489 16.23 -1.47 15.49
C THR A 489 15.18 -1.33 14.41
N ILE A 490 13.95 -1.06 14.82
CA ILE A 490 12.90 -0.63 13.90
C ILE A 490 13.17 0.84 13.62
N THR A 491 13.39 1.18 12.35
CA THR A 491 13.83 2.52 11.93
C THR A 491 12.67 3.40 11.51
N GLN A 492 11.67 2.78 10.89
CA GLN A 492 10.48 3.47 10.43
C GLN A 492 9.28 2.55 10.41
N VAL A 493 8.11 3.15 10.59
CA VAL A 493 6.84 2.49 10.27
C VAL A 493 6.09 3.35 9.28
N LEU A 494 5.79 2.82 8.10
CA LEU A 494 4.87 3.46 7.16
C LEU A 494 3.47 2.94 7.46
N ALA A 495 2.52 3.84 7.73
CA ALA A 495 1.12 3.52 7.92
C ALA A 495 0.27 4.43 7.02
N GLY A 496 -0.19 3.86 5.90
CA GLY A 496 -0.80 4.63 4.81
C GLY A 496 0.22 5.58 4.18
N GLU A 497 -0.11 6.88 4.12
CA GLU A 497 0.79 7.93 3.59
C GLU A 497 1.72 8.52 4.66
N LYS A 498 1.53 8.15 5.94
CA LYS A 498 2.35 8.68 7.04
C LYS A 498 3.53 7.77 7.31
N THR A 499 4.72 8.36 7.35
CA THR A 499 5.95 7.72 7.80
C THR A 499 6.28 8.17 9.22
N TYR A 500 6.39 7.20 10.13
CA TYR A 500 6.78 7.43 11.52
C TYR A 500 8.25 7.04 11.67
N THR A 501 9.12 8.01 11.93
CA THR A 501 10.57 7.81 12.16
C THR A 501 10.97 8.00 13.62
N GLN A 502 10.17 8.76 14.38
CA GLN A 502 10.32 8.88 15.83
C GLN A 502 9.43 7.83 16.51
N LEU A 503 10.01 6.65 16.72
CA LEU A 503 9.31 5.50 17.30
C LEU A 503 9.50 5.51 18.82
N SER A 504 8.40 5.66 19.56
CA SER A 504 8.35 5.34 20.98
C SER A 504 7.94 3.87 21.15
N GLU A 505 8.04 3.30 22.36
CA GLU A 505 7.67 1.90 22.62
C GLU A 505 6.25 1.54 22.14
N ARG A 506 5.38 2.55 22.02
CA ARG A 506 4.00 2.41 21.55
C ARG A 506 3.64 3.47 20.52
N LEU A 507 3.26 3.00 19.32
CA LEU A 507 2.82 3.86 18.22
C LEU A 507 1.29 3.82 18.10
N ASN A 508 0.66 4.98 18.21
CA ASN A 508 -0.78 5.13 17.98
C ASN A 508 -1.01 5.65 16.56
N PHE A 509 -1.74 4.89 15.75
CA PHE A 509 -2.04 5.31 14.37
C PHE A 509 -3.29 6.17 14.29
N CYS A 510 -3.45 6.89 13.18
CA CYS A 510 -4.75 7.41 12.79
C CYS A 510 -5.66 6.24 12.35
N ALA A 511 -6.96 6.39 12.55
CA ALA A 511 -7.92 5.39 12.09
C ALA A 511 -7.89 5.20 10.56
N GLY A 512 -8.12 3.96 10.11
CA GLY A 512 -8.31 3.65 8.68
C GLY A 512 -7.04 3.26 7.91
N VAL A 513 -5.93 3.01 8.60
CA VAL A 513 -4.68 2.51 7.98
C VAL A 513 -4.87 1.11 7.40
N ARG A 514 -4.64 0.95 6.09
CA ARG A 514 -4.77 -0.34 5.37
C ARG A 514 -3.47 -1.08 5.13
N ARG A 515 -2.35 -0.36 5.04
CA ARG A 515 -1.02 -0.90 4.81
C ARG A 515 -0.11 -0.41 5.92
N VAL A 516 0.58 -1.33 6.57
CA VAL A 516 1.62 -1.05 7.55
C VAL A 516 2.89 -1.72 7.09
N ALA A 517 3.94 -0.94 6.83
CA ALA A 517 5.26 -1.47 6.51
C ALA A 517 6.24 -1.11 7.62
N PHE A 518 7.03 -2.08 8.06
CA PHE A 518 8.05 -1.93 9.09
C PHE A 518 9.40 -1.92 8.41
N GLY A 519 10.08 -0.78 8.44
CA GLY A 519 11.50 -0.69 8.13
C GLY A 519 12.30 -0.95 9.41
N PHE A 520 13.30 -1.81 9.31
CA PHE A 520 14.20 -2.15 10.39
C PHE A 520 15.60 -2.29 9.85
N HIS A 521 16.60 -2.01 10.67
CA HIS A 521 17.97 -2.08 10.24
C HIS A 521 18.83 -2.63 11.36
N ALA A 522 19.66 -3.62 11.02
CA ALA A 522 20.73 -4.09 11.86
C ALA A 522 22.07 -3.67 11.26
N PRO A 523 22.68 -2.59 11.77
CA PRO A 523 24.00 -2.20 11.31
C PRO A 523 25.01 -3.28 11.71
N SER A 524 25.84 -3.70 10.76
CA SER A 524 26.94 -4.63 11.02
C SER A 524 28.17 -4.21 10.23
N PHE A 525 29.30 -4.24 10.92
CA PHE A 525 30.61 -4.02 10.30
C PHE A 525 31.22 -5.31 9.74
N LYS A 526 30.69 -6.48 10.15
CA LYS A 526 31.13 -7.80 9.68
C LYS A 526 30.28 -8.31 8.51
N THR A 527 29.01 -7.95 8.50
CA THR A 527 28.04 -8.39 7.49
C THR A 527 27.80 -7.28 6.50
N ARG A 528 28.06 -7.55 5.22
CA ARG A 528 27.86 -6.58 4.14
C ARG A 528 26.37 -6.18 4.00
N PRO A 529 26.06 -4.98 3.49
CA PRO A 529 24.69 -4.59 3.16
C PRO A 529 24.01 -5.63 2.25
N GLY A 530 22.76 -5.97 2.56
CA GLY A 530 22.00 -7.00 1.83
C GLY A 530 22.39 -8.44 2.14
N ARG A 531 23.40 -8.70 3.00
CA ARG A 531 23.73 -10.04 3.53
C ARG A 531 23.22 -10.28 4.95
N MET A 532 22.76 -9.22 5.64
CA MET A 532 22.11 -9.36 6.95
C MET A 532 20.82 -10.15 6.79
N LYS A 533 20.61 -11.14 7.65
CA LYS A 533 19.39 -11.95 7.67
C LYS A 533 18.48 -11.45 8.79
N TYR A 534 17.17 -11.45 8.55
CA TYR A 534 16.17 -11.04 9.52
C TYR A 534 15.08 -12.09 9.65
N PHE A 535 14.72 -12.37 10.90
CA PHE A 535 13.49 -13.06 11.29
C PHE A 535 12.53 -12.04 11.89
N TYR A 536 11.24 -12.14 11.58
CA TYR A 536 10.24 -11.17 12.03
C TYR A 536 8.90 -11.82 12.35
N GLN A 537 8.06 -11.13 13.11
CA GLN A 537 6.77 -11.62 13.56
C GLN A 537 5.85 -10.45 13.94
N LEU A 538 4.54 -10.56 13.65
CA LEU A 538 3.51 -9.67 14.16
C LEU A 538 2.59 -10.43 15.12
N VAL A 539 2.85 -10.28 16.42
CA VAL A 539 2.04 -10.88 17.49
C VAL A 539 0.62 -10.32 17.44
N GLY A 540 -0.38 -11.22 17.43
CA GLY A 540 -1.80 -10.91 17.20
C GLY A 540 -2.27 -11.21 15.77
N ARG A 541 -1.35 -11.46 14.83
CA ARG A 541 -1.64 -11.92 13.45
C ARG A 541 -0.98 -13.26 13.13
N ASP A 542 0.33 -13.37 13.41
CA ASP A 542 1.16 -14.49 12.96
C ASP A 542 1.17 -15.67 13.97
N THR A 543 0.06 -15.90 14.66
CA THR A 543 -0.06 -16.93 15.72
C THR A 543 0.03 -18.35 15.17
N ASP A 544 0.92 -19.15 15.77
CA ASP A 544 1.06 -20.59 15.53
C ASP A 544 0.07 -21.36 16.43
N PRO A 545 -0.87 -22.14 15.89
CA PRO A 545 -1.78 -22.96 16.69
C PRO A 545 -1.09 -24.07 17.49
N ASP A 546 0.12 -24.49 17.10
CA ASP A 546 0.81 -25.67 17.64
C ASP A 546 1.97 -25.33 18.61
N SER A 547 2.24 -24.04 18.89
CA SER A 547 3.31 -23.66 19.84
C SER A 547 2.88 -23.90 21.29
N ARG A 548 3.66 -24.71 22.02
CA ARG A 548 3.37 -25.13 23.42
C ARG A 548 3.56 -24.00 24.45
N ASP A 549 4.11 -22.89 24.01
CA ASP A 549 4.56 -21.73 24.77
C ASP A 549 3.78 -20.45 24.40
N GLY A 550 2.83 -20.53 23.48
CA GLY A 550 1.92 -19.41 23.14
C GLY A 550 2.59 -18.28 22.35
N PHE A 551 3.80 -18.51 21.80
CA PHE A 551 4.52 -17.56 20.97
C PHE A 551 4.20 -17.79 19.49
N ALA A 552 3.97 -16.70 18.74
CA ALA A 552 3.62 -16.71 17.32
C ALA A 552 4.78 -17.22 16.42
N HIS A 553 4.44 -17.74 15.23
CA HIS A 553 5.39 -18.30 14.25
C HIS A 553 6.32 -17.21 13.69
N TRP A 554 7.64 -17.42 13.78
CA TRP A 554 8.62 -16.50 13.19
C TRP A 554 8.68 -16.67 11.67
N GLN A 555 8.60 -15.57 10.93
CA GLN A 555 8.79 -15.51 9.48
C GLN A 555 10.25 -15.22 9.14
N GLY A 556 10.74 -15.73 8.01
CA GLY A 556 12.13 -15.55 7.55
C GLY A 556 12.90 -16.87 7.41
N PRO A 557 14.22 -16.83 7.13
CA PRO A 557 15.07 -15.63 7.08
C PRO A 557 14.91 -14.82 5.78
N THR A 558 14.87 -13.49 5.86
CA THR A 558 14.90 -12.57 4.70
C THR A 558 16.11 -11.65 4.74
N ASN A 559 16.58 -11.17 3.58
CA ASN A 559 17.62 -10.15 3.48
C ASN A 559 17.04 -8.73 3.36
N GLN A 560 15.72 -8.62 3.21
CA GLN A 560 15.02 -7.35 3.10
C GLN A 560 14.94 -6.69 4.47
N ASP A 561 15.20 -5.38 4.50
CA ASP A 561 15.16 -4.53 5.70
C ASP A 561 13.76 -3.93 5.94
N THR A 562 12.77 -4.35 5.15
CA THR A 562 11.40 -3.88 5.21
C THR A 562 10.44 -5.05 5.02
N VAL A 563 9.36 -5.11 5.82
CA VAL A 563 8.26 -6.08 5.67
C VAL A 563 6.91 -5.39 5.73
N GLU A 564 5.91 -5.94 5.05
CA GLU A 564 4.61 -5.30 4.89
C GLU A 564 3.44 -6.18 5.35
N TYR A 565 2.50 -5.55 6.03
CA TYR A 565 1.25 -6.13 6.47
C TYR A 565 0.06 -5.33 5.94
N PHE A 566 -0.94 -6.05 5.44
CA PHE A 566 -2.14 -5.45 4.84
C PHE A 566 -3.40 -5.79 5.64
N ASN A 567 -4.35 -4.86 5.68
CA ASN A 567 -5.69 -5.01 6.24
C ASN A 567 -5.71 -5.51 7.70
N LEU A 568 -4.86 -4.95 8.55
CA LEU A 568 -4.88 -5.23 9.99
C LEU A 568 -6.19 -4.74 10.63
N LYS A 569 -6.72 -5.48 11.60
CA LYS A 569 -7.95 -5.12 12.32
C LYS A 569 -7.64 -4.03 13.38
N PRO A 570 -8.65 -3.27 13.86
CA PRO A 570 -8.47 -2.31 14.95
C PRO A 570 -8.20 -3.00 16.30
N GLU A 571 -6.96 -3.43 16.51
CA GLU A 571 -6.50 -4.15 17.70
C GLU A 571 -5.11 -3.66 18.14
N LYS A 572 -4.60 -4.27 19.21
CA LYS A 572 -3.21 -4.10 19.65
C LYS A 572 -2.35 -5.18 19.02
N TYR A 573 -1.24 -4.79 18.41
CA TYR A 573 -0.24 -5.71 17.87
C TYR A 573 1.13 -5.40 18.45
N THR A 574 2.01 -6.41 18.46
CA THR A 574 3.43 -6.21 18.76
C THR A 574 4.25 -6.75 17.60
N PHE A 575 4.91 -5.87 16.86
CA PHE A 575 5.88 -6.27 15.85
C PHE A 575 7.20 -6.64 16.53
N ARG A 576 7.80 -7.76 16.13
CA ARG A 576 9.09 -8.27 16.63
C ARG A 576 10.02 -8.56 15.47
N VAL A 577 11.29 -8.23 15.61
CA VAL A 577 12.33 -8.53 14.62
C VAL A 577 13.64 -8.92 15.29
N GLN A 578 14.32 -9.90 14.72
CA GLN A 578 15.63 -10.40 15.14
C GLN A 578 16.55 -10.46 13.92
N ALA A 579 17.78 -9.94 14.05
CA ALA A 579 18.78 -9.97 12.99
C ALA A 579 19.81 -11.08 13.24
N VAL A 580 20.39 -11.62 12.16
CA VAL A 580 21.44 -12.64 12.20
C VAL A 580 22.59 -12.20 11.31
N ASP A 581 23.76 -12.06 11.92
CA ASP A 581 24.98 -11.64 11.22
C ASP A 581 25.65 -12.77 10.43
N ARG A 582 26.73 -12.46 9.71
CA ARG A 582 27.49 -13.40 8.86
C ARG A 582 28.07 -14.58 9.65
N ASP A 583 28.43 -14.37 10.92
CA ASP A 583 29.06 -15.36 11.79
C ASP A 583 28.00 -16.13 12.62
N LEU A 584 26.72 -16.04 12.25
CA LEU A 584 25.56 -16.67 12.89
C LEU A 584 25.27 -16.18 14.32
N ASN A 585 25.58 -14.89 14.60
CA ASN A 585 25.18 -14.25 15.86
C ASN A 585 23.78 -13.64 15.73
N TYR A 586 22.88 -14.01 16.64
CA TYR A 586 21.51 -13.50 16.73
C TYR A 586 21.45 -12.24 17.58
N SER A 587 20.65 -11.25 17.16
CA SER A 587 20.36 -10.06 17.95
C SER A 587 19.45 -10.35 19.14
N GLU A 588 19.39 -9.42 20.10
CA GLU A 588 18.20 -9.28 20.93
C GLU A 588 16.98 -8.94 20.05
N ILE A 589 15.79 -9.31 20.50
CA ILE A 589 14.55 -9.05 19.76
C ILE A 589 14.16 -7.59 19.94
N ALA A 590 14.08 -6.83 18.84
CA ALA A 590 13.46 -5.50 18.87
C ALA A 590 11.94 -5.66 18.74
N SER A 591 11.19 -4.94 19.58
CA SER A 591 9.74 -4.97 19.58
C SER A 591 9.13 -3.57 19.55
N LEU A 592 8.01 -3.42 18.85
CA LEU A 592 7.22 -2.19 18.82
C LEU A 592 5.74 -2.52 19.02
N GLU A 593 5.12 -1.89 20.02
CA GLU A 593 3.67 -1.97 20.20
C GLU A 593 2.93 -1.00 19.29
N LEU A 594 1.83 -1.49 18.73
CA LEU A 594 1.05 -0.80 17.72
C LEU A 594 -0.40 -0.82 18.16
N ILE A 595 -1.02 0.35 18.14
CA ILE A 595 -2.46 0.45 18.41
C ILE A 595 -3.13 1.06 17.20
N LEU A 596 -3.94 0.23 16.55
CA LEU A 596 -4.82 0.66 15.47
C LEU A 596 -6.17 1.04 16.08
N PRO A 597 -6.51 2.33 16.19
CA PRO A 597 -7.81 2.71 16.70
C PRO A 597 -8.91 2.39 15.67
N PRO A 598 -10.12 2.05 16.14
CA PRO A 598 -11.27 1.91 15.26
C PRO A 598 -11.58 3.23 14.54
N VAL A 599 -12.12 3.15 13.32
CA VAL A 599 -12.57 4.35 12.61
C VAL A 599 -13.72 5.00 13.35
N TRP A 600 -13.87 6.32 13.28
CA TRP A 600 -14.88 7.08 14.06
C TRP A 600 -16.30 6.49 13.91
N HIS A 601 -16.66 6.00 12.73
CA HIS A 601 -17.95 5.35 12.47
C HIS A 601 -18.02 3.89 12.95
N GLN A 602 -16.95 3.30 13.49
CA GLN A 602 -16.91 2.00 14.16
C GLN A 602 -17.00 2.14 15.69
N ILE A 603 -16.86 3.36 16.22
CA ILE A 603 -16.95 3.66 17.64
C ILE A 603 -18.42 3.76 18.06
N VAL A 604 -18.86 2.88 18.98
CA VAL A 604 -20.27 2.71 19.37
C VAL A 604 -20.89 4.00 19.93
N TRP A 605 -20.19 4.74 20.78
CA TRP A 605 -20.73 5.98 21.36
C TRP A 605 -20.86 7.12 20.34
N ILE A 606 -20.00 7.17 19.30
CA ILE A 606 -20.13 8.15 18.20
C ILE A 606 -21.36 7.82 17.36
N ARG A 607 -21.60 6.53 17.06
CA ARG A 607 -22.87 6.09 16.46
C ARG A 607 -24.05 6.47 17.34
N GLY A 608 -23.92 6.34 18.66
CA GLY A 608 -24.91 6.79 19.63
C GLY A 608 -25.19 8.29 19.54
N ILE A 609 -24.16 9.14 19.51
CA ILE A 609 -24.31 10.60 19.37
C ILE A 609 -24.89 10.96 18.00
N LEU A 610 -24.43 10.36 16.90
CA LEU A 610 -24.98 10.61 15.57
C LEU A 610 -26.43 10.13 15.45
N ALA A 611 -26.79 9.04 16.12
CA ALA A 611 -28.17 8.59 16.22
C ALA A 611 -29.01 9.55 17.07
N VAL A 612 -28.48 10.12 18.16
CA VAL A 612 -29.16 11.15 18.96
C VAL A 612 -29.30 12.44 18.17
N ILE A 613 -28.26 12.92 17.48
CA ILE A 613 -28.33 14.07 16.58
C ILE A 613 -29.32 13.80 15.45
N GLY A 614 -29.31 12.61 14.87
CA GLY A 614 -30.28 12.17 13.86
C GLY A 614 -31.70 12.14 14.42
N LEU A 615 -31.91 11.67 15.66
CA LEU A 615 -33.19 11.69 16.35
C LEU A 615 -33.63 13.11 16.70
N VAL A 616 -32.72 14.00 17.08
CA VAL A 616 -32.99 15.43 17.32
C VAL A 616 -33.31 16.13 16.01
N PHE A 617 -32.62 15.82 14.91
CA PHE A 617 -32.94 16.31 13.57
C PHE A 617 -34.25 15.73 13.05
N LEU A 618 -34.57 14.46 13.32
CA LEU A 618 -35.86 13.85 12.97
C LEU A 618 -36.98 14.38 13.86
N ALA A 619 -36.71 14.69 15.12
CA ALA A 619 -37.65 15.33 16.03
C ALA A 619 -37.82 16.81 15.70
N ALA A 620 -36.77 17.52 15.28
CA ALA A 620 -36.82 18.91 14.82
C ALA A 620 -37.44 19.01 13.43
N PHE A 621 -37.13 18.10 12.52
CA PHE A 621 -37.78 17.96 11.22
C PHE A 621 -39.21 17.50 11.39
N GLY A 622 -39.48 16.56 12.30
CA GLY A 622 -40.82 16.15 12.72
C GLY A 622 -41.60 17.31 13.35
N PHE A 623 -40.95 18.14 14.16
CA PHE A 623 -41.54 19.32 14.78
C PHE A 623 -41.74 20.45 13.77
N VAL A 624 -40.80 20.69 12.86
CA VAL A 624 -40.90 21.67 11.78
C VAL A 624 -41.96 21.22 10.78
N THR A 625 -41.99 19.96 10.36
CA THR A 625 -43.04 19.43 9.48
C THR A 625 -44.39 19.32 10.19
N TRP A 626 -44.44 19.00 11.48
CA TRP A 626 -45.67 19.09 12.29
C TRP A 626 -46.14 20.54 12.41
N ARG A 627 -45.24 21.49 12.63
CA ARG A 627 -45.56 22.92 12.69
C ARG A 627 -45.93 23.46 11.31
N TRP A 628 -45.29 22.99 10.24
CA TRP A 628 -45.55 23.38 8.85
C TRP A 628 -46.83 22.73 8.30
N THR A 629 -47.18 21.52 8.74
CA THR A 629 -48.46 20.86 8.44
C THR A 629 -49.59 21.41 9.30
N ALA A 630 -49.36 21.72 10.58
CA ALA A 630 -50.32 22.44 11.43
C ALA A 630 -50.59 23.85 10.87
N HIS A 631 -49.56 24.56 10.42
CA HIS A 631 -49.70 25.87 9.78
C HIS A 631 -50.33 25.76 8.39
N ARG A 632 -50.00 24.74 7.58
CA ARG A 632 -50.70 24.47 6.30
C ARG A 632 -52.18 24.13 6.49
N ARG A 633 -52.56 23.42 7.56
CA ARG A 633 -53.96 23.16 7.90
C ARG A 633 -54.70 24.45 8.26
N GLN A 634 -54.03 25.42 8.90
CA GLN A 634 -54.59 26.75 9.14
C GLN A 634 -54.70 27.55 7.83
N VAL A 635 -53.66 27.60 7.01
CA VAL A 635 -53.62 28.39 5.77
C VAL A 635 -54.59 27.88 4.69
N LEU A 636 -54.78 26.56 4.55
CA LEU A 636 -55.75 25.99 3.60
C LEU A 636 -57.21 26.19 4.04
N ALA A 637 -57.48 26.33 5.34
CA ALA A 637 -58.80 26.68 5.84
C ALA A 637 -59.13 28.15 5.52
N TYR A 638 -58.16 29.06 5.64
CA TYR A 638 -58.32 30.47 5.25
C TYR A 638 -58.57 30.64 3.73
N GLN A 639 -57.90 29.86 2.88
CA GLN A 639 -58.09 29.95 1.43
C GLN A 639 -59.46 29.42 0.97
N ARG A 640 -60.03 28.41 1.65
CA ARG A 640 -61.38 27.92 1.35
C ARG A 640 -62.47 28.90 1.78
N LEU A 641 -62.28 29.57 2.93
CA LEU A 641 -63.19 30.62 3.40
C LEU A 641 -63.17 31.85 2.47
N ALA A 642 -62.00 32.31 2.02
CA ALA A 642 -61.90 33.49 1.16
C ALA A 642 -62.52 33.28 -0.24
N VAL A 643 -62.42 32.07 -0.81
CA VAL A 643 -63.08 31.75 -2.10
C VAL A 643 -64.59 31.64 -1.93
N GLN A 644 -65.06 31.09 -0.80
CA GLN A 644 -66.49 31.01 -0.50
C GLN A 644 -67.10 32.41 -0.26
N GLU A 645 -66.40 33.30 0.46
CA GLU A 645 -66.85 34.70 0.64
C GLU A 645 -66.95 35.49 -0.68
N LEU A 646 -66.04 35.27 -1.63
CA LEU A 646 -66.12 35.91 -2.95
C LEU A 646 -67.28 35.39 -3.78
N GLN A 647 -67.58 34.08 -3.71
CA GLN A 647 -68.72 33.48 -4.39
C GLN A 647 -70.05 33.96 -3.79
N ASP A 648 -70.15 33.99 -2.45
CA ASP A 648 -71.35 34.47 -1.75
C ASP A 648 -71.62 35.96 -2.07
N ALA A 649 -70.57 36.79 -2.17
CA ALA A 649 -70.70 38.19 -2.60
C ALA A 649 -71.23 38.32 -4.03
N HIS A 650 -70.74 37.48 -4.95
CA HIS A 650 -71.17 37.49 -6.35
C HIS A 650 -72.64 37.09 -6.47
N ASP A 651 -73.05 36.02 -5.79
CA ASP A 651 -74.43 35.54 -5.81
C ASP A 651 -75.39 36.57 -5.18
N MET A 652 -74.97 37.31 -4.15
CA MET A 652 -75.77 38.40 -3.56
C MET A 652 -76.00 39.56 -4.53
N GLN A 653 -74.95 40.03 -5.22
CA GLN A 653 -75.07 41.12 -6.19
C GLN A 653 -75.89 40.70 -7.40
N MET A 654 -75.58 39.55 -8.01
CA MET A 654 -76.30 39.08 -9.20
C MET A 654 -77.76 38.74 -8.90
N GLY A 655 -78.08 38.38 -7.65
CA GLY A 655 -79.45 38.17 -7.18
C GLY A 655 -80.30 39.44 -7.06
N LEU A 656 -79.67 40.62 -7.00
CA LEU A 656 -80.35 41.92 -6.98
C LEU A 656 -80.92 42.29 -8.36
N MET A 657 -80.21 41.94 -9.44
CA MET A 657 -80.51 42.45 -10.78
C MET A 657 -81.87 41.95 -11.29
N PRO A 658 -82.72 42.83 -11.85
CA PRO A 658 -83.99 42.40 -12.42
C PRO A 658 -83.74 41.56 -13.69
N LYS A 659 -84.46 40.45 -13.83
CA LYS A 659 -84.34 39.57 -15.02
C LYS A 659 -85.08 40.10 -16.25
N THR A 660 -86.14 40.88 -16.05
CA THR A 660 -86.99 41.43 -17.10
C THR A 660 -87.53 42.79 -16.67
N ALA A 661 -87.49 43.78 -17.54
CA ALA A 661 -88.12 45.07 -17.27
C ALA A 661 -89.65 44.95 -17.24
N PRO A 662 -90.36 45.75 -16.40
CA PRO A 662 -91.80 45.87 -16.47
C PRO A 662 -92.25 46.31 -17.88
N PRO A 663 -93.30 45.71 -18.46
CA PRO A 663 -93.75 46.08 -19.80
C PRO A 663 -94.36 47.48 -19.78
N ILE A 664 -93.84 48.37 -20.62
CA ILE A 664 -94.43 49.68 -20.89
C ILE A 664 -94.73 49.78 -22.38
N GLU A 665 -95.95 50.21 -22.69
CA GLU A 665 -96.38 50.36 -24.08
C GLU A 665 -95.43 51.31 -24.82
N GLY A 666 -94.88 50.87 -25.96
CA GLY A 666 -93.99 51.64 -26.83
C GLY A 666 -92.62 52.00 -26.25
N VAL A 667 -92.16 51.33 -25.19
CA VAL A 667 -90.77 51.46 -24.71
C VAL A 667 -90.19 50.07 -24.49
N GLU A 668 -89.14 49.76 -25.23
CA GLU A 668 -88.42 48.49 -25.11
C GLU A 668 -87.18 48.70 -24.24
N VAL A 669 -87.12 48.04 -23.08
CA VAL A 669 -86.03 48.21 -22.12
C VAL A 669 -85.33 46.89 -21.87
N ALA A 670 -84.00 46.91 -21.91
CA ALA A 670 -83.17 45.79 -21.50
C ALA A 670 -81.94 46.28 -20.76
N GLY A 671 -81.38 45.42 -19.91
CA GLY A 671 -80.24 45.77 -19.09
C GLY A 671 -79.49 44.53 -18.69
N ARG A 672 -78.19 44.69 -18.52
CA ARG A 672 -77.29 43.60 -18.18
C ARG A 672 -76.13 44.15 -17.38
N CYS A 673 -75.85 43.46 -16.27
CA CYS A 673 -74.64 43.61 -15.50
C CYS A 673 -73.80 42.36 -15.71
N LEU A 674 -72.52 42.55 -16.02
CA LEU A 674 -71.54 41.48 -16.08
C LEU A 674 -70.47 41.77 -15.03
N SER A 675 -70.42 40.96 -13.97
CA SER A 675 -69.53 41.24 -12.87
C SER A 675 -68.04 41.08 -13.23
N ALA A 676 -67.20 41.79 -12.50
CA ALA A 676 -65.76 41.60 -12.40
C ALA A 676 -65.41 40.25 -11.76
N ASN A 677 -64.11 39.91 -11.76
CA ASN A 677 -63.60 38.74 -11.03
C ASN A 677 -63.65 38.92 -9.50
N THR A 678 -63.73 40.17 -9.05
CA THR A 678 -64.00 40.55 -7.67
C THR A 678 -65.13 41.56 -7.72
N VAL A 679 -66.32 41.18 -7.25
CA VAL A 679 -67.53 42.02 -7.14
C VAL A 679 -67.17 43.45 -6.73
N SER A 680 -67.46 44.45 -7.56
CA SER A 680 -67.24 45.87 -7.21
C SER A 680 -68.50 46.51 -6.65
N GLY A 681 -69.69 46.08 -7.10
CA GLY A 681 -70.98 46.49 -6.51
C GLY A 681 -71.87 47.29 -7.44
N ASP A 682 -71.54 47.37 -8.73
CA ASP A 682 -72.39 48.05 -9.70
C ASP A 682 -73.72 47.33 -9.84
N PHE A 683 -74.80 48.09 -10.03
CA PHE A 683 -76.09 47.52 -10.31
C PHE A 683 -76.94 48.41 -11.20
N PHE A 684 -77.95 47.77 -11.80
CA PHE A 684 -79.03 48.46 -12.47
C PHE A 684 -80.36 47.91 -11.98
N ASP A 685 -81.39 48.74 -12.06
CA ASP A 685 -82.74 48.32 -11.68
C ASP A 685 -83.84 49.09 -12.44
N TYR A 686 -85.06 48.54 -12.38
CA TYR A 686 -86.26 49.09 -12.98
C TYR A 686 -87.33 49.34 -11.92
N LEU A 687 -87.65 50.61 -11.66
CA LEU A 687 -88.71 50.97 -10.73
C LEU A 687 -89.96 51.34 -11.53
N ALA A 688 -91.02 50.54 -11.41
CA ALA A 688 -92.31 50.90 -11.99
C ALA A 688 -92.95 52.02 -11.16
N GLY A 689 -93.44 53.07 -11.84
CA GLY A 689 -94.28 54.08 -11.20
C GLY A 689 -95.65 53.51 -10.85
N LYS A 690 -96.39 54.18 -9.96
CA LYS A 690 -97.80 53.81 -9.66
C LYS A 690 -98.75 54.05 -10.83
N ARG A 691 -98.30 54.76 -11.87
CA ARG A 691 -99.03 54.97 -13.12
C ARG A 691 -98.50 53.98 -14.15
N ASP A 692 -99.38 53.30 -14.88
CA ASP A 692 -99.04 52.24 -15.85
C ASP A 692 -98.09 52.67 -16.99
N ASN A 693 -97.76 53.97 -17.10
CA ASN A 693 -96.97 54.57 -18.18
C ASN A 693 -95.69 55.28 -17.69
N GLU A 694 -95.12 54.83 -16.57
CA GLU A 694 -93.94 55.43 -15.94
C GLU A 694 -92.94 54.36 -15.48
N ILE A 695 -91.67 54.48 -15.89
CA ILE A 695 -90.55 53.62 -15.43
C ILE A 695 -89.34 54.48 -15.08
N ALA A 696 -88.70 54.19 -13.96
CA ALA A 696 -87.35 54.66 -13.68
C ALA A 696 -86.33 53.59 -14.06
N LEU A 697 -85.37 53.99 -14.89
CA LEU A 697 -84.16 53.24 -15.20
C LEU A 697 -83.07 53.73 -14.26
N VAL A 698 -82.53 52.82 -13.47
CA VAL A 698 -81.51 53.11 -12.47
C VAL A 698 -80.22 52.42 -12.88
N ILE A 699 -79.11 53.13 -12.80
CA ILE A 699 -77.79 52.54 -12.84
C ILE A 699 -76.92 53.19 -11.76
N ALA A 700 -76.13 52.39 -11.08
CA ALA A 700 -75.29 52.86 -9.99
C ALA A 700 -73.96 52.13 -9.95
N ASP A 701 -72.92 52.88 -9.58
CA ASP A 701 -71.61 52.39 -9.20
C ASP A 701 -71.43 52.66 -7.70
N VAL A 702 -71.03 51.61 -6.98
CA VAL A 702 -71.00 51.57 -5.52
C VAL A 702 -69.59 51.26 -5.05
N THR A 703 -69.06 52.13 -4.19
CA THR A 703 -67.75 51.89 -3.59
C THR A 703 -67.71 50.62 -2.72
N GLY A 704 -66.79 49.72 -3.07
CA GLY A 704 -66.51 48.50 -2.31
C GLY A 704 -65.86 47.44 -3.20
N LYS A 705 -65.38 46.35 -2.60
CA LYS A 705 -65.07 45.10 -3.32
C LYS A 705 -65.54 43.90 -2.49
N ALA A 706 -65.80 42.77 -3.15
CA ALA A 706 -66.30 41.53 -2.53
C ALA A 706 -67.58 41.78 -1.72
N MET A 707 -67.71 41.14 -0.54
CA MET A 707 -68.90 41.24 0.33
C MET A 707 -69.30 42.69 0.68
N LYS A 708 -68.33 43.61 0.83
CA LYS A 708 -68.63 45.02 1.13
C LYS A 708 -69.34 45.70 -0.03
N GLY A 709 -68.87 45.49 -1.28
CA GLY A 709 -69.52 46.03 -2.48
C GLY A 709 -70.93 45.47 -2.66
N ALA A 710 -71.08 44.14 -2.57
CA ALA A 710 -72.37 43.47 -2.71
C ALA A 710 -73.42 43.93 -1.67
N MET A 711 -73.04 44.04 -0.40
CA MET A 711 -73.95 44.52 0.65
C MET A 711 -74.36 45.99 0.45
N ASN A 712 -73.44 46.83 -0.02
CA ASN A 712 -73.72 48.24 -0.29
C ASN A 712 -74.71 48.41 -1.44
N ALA A 713 -74.56 47.60 -2.51
CA ALA A 713 -75.47 47.56 -3.65
C ALA A 713 -76.90 47.15 -3.22
N VAL A 714 -77.02 46.01 -2.53
CA VAL A 714 -78.32 45.48 -2.05
C VAL A 714 -79.02 46.48 -1.12
N MET A 715 -78.26 47.18 -0.28
CA MET A 715 -78.82 48.17 0.64
C MET A 715 -79.25 49.45 -0.09
N ALA A 716 -78.44 49.96 -1.02
CA ALA A 716 -78.77 51.15 -1.79
C ALA A 716 -80.04 50.93 -2.63
N ASP A 717 -80.13 49.78 -3.31
CA ASP A 717 -81.28 49.37 -4.11
C ASP A 717 -82.53 49.12 -3.25
N GLY A 718 -82.42 48.38 -2.14
CA GLY A 718 -83.55 48.15 -1.25
C GLY A 718 -84.14 49.42 -0.63
N ILE A 719 -83.29 50.41 -0.30
CA ILE A 719 -83.76 51.74 0.13
C ILE A 719 -84.41 52.48 -1.04
N LEU A 720 -83.85 52.37 -2.24
CA LEU A 720 -84.38 53.02 -3.43
C LEU A 720 -85.80 52.51 -3.75
N HIS A 721 -86.03 51.20 -3.74
CA HIS A 721 -87.36 50.57 -3.84
C HIS A 721 -88.33 51.12 -2.81
N ALA A 722 -87.94 51.09 -1.52
CA ALA A 722 -88.78 51.58 -0.44
C ALA A 722 -89.14 53.08 -0.59
N LYS A 723 -88.25 53.88 -1.18
CA LYS A 723 -88.50 55.31 -1.41
C LYS A 723 -89.28 55.60 -2.69
N ALA A 724 -89.19 54.74 -3.70
CA ALA A 724 -90.01 54.82 -4.90
C ALA A 724 -91.48 54.48 -4.62
N GLU A 725 -91.77 53.44 -3.80
CA GLU A 725 -93.14 53.07 -3.43
C GLU A 725 -93.90 54.18 -2.66
N GLU A 726 -93.19 55.04 -1.94
CA GLU A 726 -93.77 56.19 -1.22
C GLU A 726 -94.25 57.31 -2.17
N MET A 727 -93.86 57.30 -3.45
CA MET A 727 -94.14 58.39 -4.39
C MET A 727 -95.36 58.10 -5.27
N GLU A 728 -96.16 59.14 -5.55
CA GLU A 728 -97.24 59.06 -6.54
C GLU A 728 -96.74 59.27 -7.98
N GLN A 729 -95.63 59.99 -8.13
CA GLN A 729 -94.93 60.24 -9.39
C GLN A 729 -93.42 60.17 -9.11
N LEU A 730 -92.66 59.48 -9.95
CA LEU A 730 -91.24 59.28 -9.75
C LEU A 730 -90.48 60.54 -10.19
N SER A 731 -89.90 61.25 -9.23
CA SER A 731 -88.93 62.33 -9.48
C SER A 731 -87.52 61.80 -9.23
N PRO A 732 -86.64 61.75 -10.25
CA PRO A 732 -85.25 61.34 -10.11
C PRO A 732 -84.50 62.12 -9.02
N ALA A 733 -84.64 63.44 -9.00
CA ALA A 733 -83.95 64.29 -8.02
C ALA A 733 -84.44 64.03 -6.59
N LEU A 734 -85.75 63.87 -6.41
CA LEU A 734 -86.33 63.60 -5.09
C LEU A 734 -85.96 62.20 -4.58
N LEU A 735 -85.90 61.19 -5.46
CA LEU A 735 -85.44 59.84 -5.13
C LEU A 735 -84.00 59.86 -4.63
N MET A 736 -83.11 60.51 -5.38
CA MET A 736 -81.71 60.68 -4.97
C MET A 736 -81.57 61.43 -3.64
N MET A 737 -82.36 62.48 -3.42
CA MET A 737 -82.35 63.21 -2.14
C MET A 737 -82.79 62.34 -0.96
N LYS A 738 -83.88 61.57 -1.13
CA LYS A 738 -84.37 60.66 -0.08
C LYS A 738 -83.36 59.55 0.21
N LEU A 739 -82.79 58.94 -0.84
CA LEU A 739 -81.77 57.90 -0.71
C LEU A 739 -80.51 58.42 0.00
N ASN A 740 -79.99 59.59 -0.42
CA ASN A 740 -78.79 60.20 0.16
C ASN A 740 -78.93 60.44 1.68
N ASN A 741 -80.10 60.90 2.13
CA ASN A 741 -80.33 61.16 3.56
C ASN A 741 -80.33 59.87 4.39
N VAL A 742 -80.83 58.77 3.84
CA VAL A 742 -80.81 57.47 4.52
C VAL A 742 -79.38 56.90 4.54
N LEU A 743 -78.69 56.91 3.40
CA LEU A 743 -77.31 56.41 3.30
C LEU A 743 -76.37 57.17 4.23
N LYS A 744 -76.44 58.52 4.27
CA LYS A 744 -75.55 59.32 5.14
C LYS A 744 -75.75 59.08 6.63
N THR A 745 -76.99 58.81 7.05
CA THR A 745 -77.32 58.64 8.48
C THR A 745 -77.03 57.23 9.00
N ARG A 746 -76.86 56.25 8.11
CA ARG A 746 -76.74 54.84 8.47
C ARG A 746 -75.39 54.20 8.14
N MET A 747 -74.59 54.77 7.22
CA MET A 747 -73.38 54.12 6.70
C MET A 747 -72.07 54.75 7.19
N GLU A 748 -70.98 53.97 7.13
CA GLU A 748 -69.60 54.39 7.44
C GLU A 748 -69.14 55.56 6.54
N GLN A 749 -68.15 56.34 7.02
CA GLN A 749 -67.71 57.58 6.36
C GLN A 749 -67.09 57.42 4.96
N GLU A 750 -66.87 56.20 4.49
CA GLU A 750 -66.17 55.90 3.23
C GLU A 750 -67.06 55.28 2.14
N MET A 751 -68.39 55.23 2.33
CA MET A 751 -69.32 54.79 1.29
C MET A 751 -69.76 55.97 0.41
N ASN A 752 -69.42 55.89 -0.88
CA ASN A 752 -69.97 56.70 -1.94
C ASN A 752 -70.73 55.82 -2.93
N VAL A 753 -71.92 56.27 -3.33
CA VAL A 753 -72.68 55.67 -4.44
C VAL A 753 -72.85 56.74 -5.50
N THR A 754 -72.33 56.46 -6.70
CA THR A 754 -72.63 57.27 -7.87
C THR A 754 -73.82 56.62 -8.58
N MET A 755 -74.77 57.42 -9.07
CA MET A 755 -76.02 56.87 -9.61
C MET A 755 -76.62 57.79 -10.67
N VAL A 756 -77.25 57.20 -11.67
CA VAL A 756 -78.12 57.88 -12.60
C VAL A 756 -79.52 57.28 -12.51
N ILE A 757 -80.52 58.16 -12.44
CA ILE A 757 -81.94 57.78 -12.49
C ILE A 757 -82.57 58.51 -13.68
N ALA A 758 -83.07 57.73 -14.63
CA ALA A 758 -83.77 58.19 -15.82
C ALA A 758 -85.23 57.72 -15.77
N VAL A 759 -86.16 58.64 -15.53
CA VAL A 759 -87.61 58.35 -15.51
C VAL A 759 -88.20 58.64 -16.88
N ILE A 760 -88.74 57.62 -17.53
CA ILE A 760 -89.49 57.74 -18.78
C ILE A 760 -90.98 57.77 -18.44
N HIS A 761 -91.67 58.81 -18.89
CA HIS A 761 -93.09 59.04 -18.66
C HIS A 761 -93.83 59.26 -19.99
N ARG A 762 -94.87 58.46 -20.26
CA ARG A 762 -95.73 58.62 -21.45
C ARG A 762 -97.10 59.20 -21.08
N ASN A 763 -97.39 60.38 -21.65
CA ASN A 763 -98.67 61.06 -21.51
C ASN A 763 -99.52 60.88 -22.78
N ARG A 764 -100.83 60.64 -22.61
CA ARG A 764 -101.79 60.73 -23.72
C ARG A 764 -102.13 62.20 -23.99
N CYS A 765 -101.85 62.69 -25.19
CA CYS A 765 -102.29 64.02 -25.61
C CYS A 765 -103.71 63.95 -26.20
N VAL A 766 -104.66 64.68 -25.59
CA VAL A 766 -105.99 64.93 -26.16
C VAL A 766 -105.96 66.34 -26.75
N ALA A 767 -105.90 66.46 -28.08
CA ALA A 767 -106.08 67.74 -28.75
C ALA A 767 -107.56 68.14 -28.71
N ARG A 768 -107.91 69.30 -28.13
CA ARG A 768 -109.18 69.95 -28.49
C ARG A 768 -109.09 71.47 -28.50
N ASN A 769 -109.00 71.95 -29.74
CA ASN A 769 -109.43 73.20 -30.35
C ASN A 769 -110.03 74.29 -29.45
N GLU A 770 -109.47 75.49 -29.64
CA GLU A 770 -110.06 76.80 -29.34
C GLU A 770 -111.44 76.97 -29.99
N ALA A 771 -112.21 77.91 -29.41
CA ALA A 771 -113.52 78.42 -29.82
C ALA A 771 -114.75 77.64 -29.33
N ILE A 772 -115.26 78.04 -28.16
CA ILE A 772 -116.61 78.62 -27.96
C ILE A 772 -116.63 79.25 -26.56
N SER A 773 -116.75 80.58 -26.54
CA SER A 773 -117.03 81.40 -25.36
C SER A 773 -118.51 81.33 -24.99
N GLU A 774 -118.84 81.86 -23.81
CA GLU A 774 -120.11 82.54 -23.55
C GLU A 774 -121.41 81.85 -24.01
N ALA A 775 -122.02 81.08 -23.12
CA ALA A 775 -123.44 81.23 -22.85
C ALA A 775 -123.88 80.41 -21.62
N ILE A 776 -124.33 81.14 -20.59
CA ILE A 776 -125.55 80.87 -19.83
C ILE A 776 -125.41 79.71 -18.82
N SER A 777 -125.14 79.97 -17.54
CA SER A 777 -126.06 80.49 -16.52
C SER A 777 -127.33 79.65 -16.32
N LYS A 778 -127.49 79.14 -15.10
CA LYS A 778 -128.72 78.66 -14.43
C LYS A 778 -129.30 77.31 -14.85
N ASN A 779 -129.42 76.50 -13.78
CA ASN A 779 -130.55 75.65 -13.43
C ASN A 779 -130.84 74.36 -14.20
N HIS A 780 -130.62 73.27 -13.46
CA HIS A 780 -131.60 72.25 -13.07
C HIS A 780 -132.24 71.33 -14.13
N VAL A 781 -132.12 70.03 -13.81
CA VAL A 781 -133.21 69.03 -13.69
C VAL A 781 -133.46 68.07 -14.87
N LEU A 782 -133.49 66.77 -14.48
CA LEU A 782 -134.15 65.56 -15.03
C LEU A 782 -133.47 64.64 -16.07
N GLU A 783 -133.25 63.41 -15.56
CA GLU A 783 -133.50 62.05 -16.07
C GLU A 783 -133.87 61.74 -17.54
N ARG A 784 -133.33 60.57 -17.96
CA ARG A 784 -133.83 59.57 -18.96
C ARG A 784 -133.95 60.07 -20.41
N SER A 785 -133.70 59.31 -21.47
CA SER A 785 -133.48 57.88 -21.74
C SER A 785 -133.09 57.75 -23.24
N GLU A 786 -132.42 56.65 -23.59
CA GLU A 786 -132.46 55.91 -24.87
C GLU A 786 -132.22 56.61 -26.22
N GLY A 787 -131.36 56.00 -27.05
CA GLY A 787 -131.42 56.15 -28.51
C GLY A 787 -130.08 56.07 -29.24
N SER A 788 -129.84 54.93 -29.90
CA SER A 788 -128.82 54.62 -30.90
C SER A 788 -128.55 55.70 -31.97
N VAL A 789 -127.31 55.79 -32.47
CA VAL A 789 -126.91 55.88 -33.90
C VAL A 789 -125.39 55.60 -34.02
N SER A 790 -124.98 54.89 -35.09
CA SER A 790 -123.60 54.62 -35.51
C SER A 790 -123.10 55.59 -36.60
N GLU A 791 -121.76 55.66 -36.72
CA GLU A 791 -120.89 56.10 -37.83
C GLU A 791 -120.11 57.42 -37.66
N GLY A 792 -118.79 57.32 -37.94
CA GLY A 792 -117.89 58.45 -38.20
C GLY A 792 -116.43 58.21 -37.76
N GLU A 793 -115.52 58.16 -38.73
CA GLU A 793 -114.06 57.91 -38.63
C GLU A 793 -113.21 58.94 -37.85
N HIS A 794 -111.95 58.53 -37.60
CA HIS A 794 -110.72 59.29 -37.33
C HIS A 794 -110.45 59.85 -35.91
N SER A 795 -109.38 59.34 -35.27
CA SER A 795 -108.09 60.04 -35.19
C SER A 795 -107.05 59.21 -34.42
N VAL A 796 -105.81 59.20 -34.93
CA VAL A 796 -104.64 58.54 -34.34
C VAL A 796 -104.22 59.31 -33.09
N SER A 797 -104.18 58.66 -31.92
CA SER A 797 -103.77 59.28 -30.67
C SER A 797 -102.25 59.32 -30.55
N GLU A 798 -101.64 60.51 -30.66
CA GLU A 798 -100.22 60.71 -30.41
C GLU A 798 -99.92 60.68 -28.90
N TRP A 799 -98.91 59.90 -28.53
CA TRP A 799 -98.35 59.85 -27.17
C TRP A 799 -97.19 60.81 -27.06
N GLU A 800 -97.13 61.59 -25.97
CA GLU A 800 -95.95 62.40 -25.64
C GLU A 800 -95.08 61.64 -24.64
N THR A 801 -93.87 61.23 -25.07
CA THR A 801 -92.89 60.56 -24.22
C THR A 801 -91.89 61.59 -23.71
N THR A 802 -91.73 61.69 -22.39
CA THR A 802 -90.75 62.56 -21.74
C THR A 802 -89.77 61.75 -20.90
N LEU A 803 -88.52 62.19 -20.85
CA LEU A 803 -87.45 61.64 -20.03
C LEU A 803 -87.04 62.69 -19.01
N THR A 804 -87.15 62.37 -17.73
CA THR A 804 -86.60 63.17 -16.64
C THR A 804 -85.36 62.47 -16.09
N LEU A 805 -84.23 63.18 -16.01
CA LEU A 805 -82.93 62.61 -15.69
C LEU A 805 -82.30 63.34 -14.50
N ALA A 806 -81.78 62.59 -13.52
CA ALA A 806 -80.84 63.12 -12.51
C ALA A 806 -79.59 62.24 -12.42
N ASN A 807 -78.45 62.86 -12.12
CA ASN A 807 -77.16 62.19 -11.98
C ASN A 807 -76.48 62.64 -10.67
N ALA A 808 -76.11 61.67 -9.83
CA ALA A 808 -75.35 61.85 -8.61
C ALA A 808 -73.87 61.53 -8.82
N ALA A 809 -73.18 62.38 -9.61
CA ALA A 809 -71.74 62.31 -9.90
C ALA A 809 -71.25 60.99 -10.53
N HIS A 810 -72.14 60.28 -11.22
CA HIS A 810 -71.81 59.10 -11.99
C HIS A 810 -70.97 59.49 -13.22
N HIS A 811 -69.81 58.86 -13.37
CA HIS A 811 -68.78 59.22 -14.34
C HIS A 811 -69.19 58.95 -15.80
N ALA A 812 -69.89 57.84 -16.05
CA ALA A 812 -70.49 57.59 -17.36
C ALA A 812 -71.85 58.30 -17.46
N HIS A 813 -71.90 59.34 -18.29
CA HIS A 813 -73.13 60.08 -18.57
C HIS A 813 -74.01 59.32 -19.57
N PRO A 814 -75.36 59.38 -19.45
CA PRO A 814 -76.23 58.75 -20.42
C PRO A 814 -76.03 59.27 -21.83
N LEU A 815 -76.23 58.39 -22.81
CA LEU A 815 -76.18 58.69 -24.23
C LEU A 815 -77.59 58.59 -24.82
N LEU A 816 -77.97 59.57 -25.62
CA LEU A 816 -79.21 59.58 -26.40
C LEU A 816 -78.84 59.54 -27.89
N LEU A 817 -79.20 58.46 -28.57
CA LEU A 817 -79.13 58.38 -30.03
C LEU A 817 -80.45 58.90 -30.61
N ARG A 818 -80.37 59.94 -31.45
CA ARG A 818 -81.49 60.51 -32.21
C ARG A 818 -81.03 60.84 -33.63
N ASP A 819 -81.82 60.44 -34.62
CA ASP A 819 -81.55 60.74 -36.04
C ASP A 819 -80.12 60.39 -36.49
N GLY A 820 -79.56 59.30 -35.95
CA GLY A 820 -78.18 58.84 -36.24
C GLY A 820 -77.07 59.57 -35.47
N GLU A 821 -77.37 60.61 -34.69
CA GLU A 821 -76.41 61.34 -33.85
C GLU A 821 -76.51 60.96 -32.38
N ILE A 822 -75.35 60.73 -31.73
CA ILE A 822 -75.26 60.41 -30.30
C ILE A 822 -75.01 61.69 -29.51
N GLN A 823 -75.90 62.01 -28.58
CA GLN A 823 -75.81 63.14 -27.67
C GLN A 823 -75.59 62.68 -26.23
N THR A 824 -74.58 63.23 -25.55
CA THR A 824 -74.36 62.95 -24.12
C THR A 824 -75.23 63.84 -23.25
N LEU A 825 -76.09 63.25 -22.42
CA LEU A 825 -76.96 63.96 -21.48
C LEU A 825 -76.21 64.29 -20.20
N LYS A 826 -75.60 65.48 -20.14
CA LYS A 826 -74.78 65.92 -19.00
C LYS A 826 -75.63 66.58 -17.91
N THR A 827 -75.89 65.83 -16.85
CA THR A 827 -76.50 66.34 -15.61
C THR A 827 -75.47 66.29 -14.47
N GLY A 828 -75.53 67.25 -13.55
CA GLY A 828 -74.57 67.41 -12.46
C GLY A 828 -75.14 67.05 -11.08
N GLY A 829 -74.27 66.56 -10.20
CA GLY A 829 -74.59 66.24 -8.80
C GLY A 829 -73.33 65.85 -8.02
N LEU A 830 -73.48 65.60 -6.71
CA LEU A 830 -72.43 65.01 -5.87
C LEU A 830 -72.76 63.54 -5.56
N PRO A 831 -71.77 62.66 -5.34
CA PRO A 831 -72.04 61.27 -4.98
C PRO A 831 -72.93 61.17 -3.74
N LEU A 832 -73.84 60.19 -3.75
CA LEU A 832 -74.71 59.87 -2.62
C LEU A 832 -73.83 59.34 -1.46
N GLY A 833 -74.20 59.66 -0.21
CA GLY A 833 -73.47 59.24 0.99
C GLY A 833 -72.38 60.22 1.46
N MET A 834 -71.95 61.17 0.63
CA MET A 834 -70.92 62.15 1.01
C MET A 834 -71.39 63.13 2.09
N ARG A 835 -72.54 63.79 1.89
CA ARG A 835 -73.06 64.83 2.78
C ARG A 835 -74.59 64.81 2.86
N ALA A 836 -75.15 65.03 4.06
CA ALA A 836 -76.59 65.15 4.24
C ALA A 836 -77.12 66.46 3.62
N GLY A 837 -78.36 66.44 3.11
CA GLY A 837 -79.02 67.63 2.58
C GLY A 837 -78.52 68.12 1.22
N ILE A 838 -77.79 67.29 0.46
CA ILE A 838 -77.49 67.56 -0.96
C ILE A 838 -78.82 67.65 -1.73
N LYS A 839 -78.95 68.66 -2.61
CA LYS A 839 -80.04 68.78 -3.56
C LYS A 839 -79.54 68.34 -4.94
N TYR A 840 -80.34 67.52 -5.61
CA TYR A 840 -80.09 67.09 -6.98
C TYR A 840 -80.96 67.89 -7.92
N SER A 841 -80.42 68.24 -9.09
CA SER A 841 -81.19 68.81 -10.20
C SER A 841 -81.66 67.70 -11.11
N GLU A 842 -82.87 67.83 -11.65
CA GLU A 842 -83.38 66.98 -12.72
C GLU A 842 -83.56 67.80 -14.00
N GLU A 843 -83.25 67.19 -15.14
CA GLU A 843 -83.45 67.79 -16.47
C GLU A 843 -84.48 66.96 -17.23
N GLN A 844 -85.37 67.64 -17.97
CA GLN A 844 -86.44 67.00 -18.72
C GLN A 844 -86.19 67.14 -20.22
N PHE A 845 -86.24 66.01 -20.92
CA PHE A 845 -86.07 65.87 -22.36
C PHE A 845 -87.36 65.32 -22.96
N LYS A 846 -87.76 65.79 -24.15
CA LYS A 846 -88.83 65.14 -24.93
C LYS A 846 -88.19 64.06 -25.80
N LEU A 847 -88.76 62.85 -25.77
CA LEU A 847 -88.33 61.73 -26.60
C LEU A 847 -89.28 61.52 -27.78
N GLN A 848 -88.71 61.09 -28.91
CA GLN A 848 -89.41 60.78 -30.16
C GLN A 848 -89.32 59.27 -30.45
N SER A 849 -90.24 58.75 -31.26
CA SER A 849 -90.13 57.37 -31.76
C SER A 849 -88.83 57.21 -32.56
N GLY A 850 -88.09 56.13 -32.30
CA GLY A 850 -86.74 55.89 -32.84
C GLY A 850 -85.60 56.30 -31.92
N ASP A 851 -85.84 57.11 -30.87
CA ASP A 851 -84.81 57.47 -29.90
C ASP A 851 -84.33 56.24 -29.12
N VAL A 852 -83.01 56.16 -28.88
CA VAL A 852 -82.41 55.12 -28.03
C VAL A 852 -81.62 55.77 -26.90
N LEU A 853 -82.07 55.54 -25.66
CA LEU A 853 -81.39 55.96 -24.45
C LEU A 853 -80.50 54.84 -23.93
N ILE A 854 -79.26 55.17 -23.59
CA ILE A 854 -78.26 54.22 -23.10
C ILE A 854 -77.66 54.77 -21.81
N LEU A 855 -77.80 53.99 -20.73
CA LEU A 855 -77.17 54.22 -19.44
C LEU A 855 -76.10 53.13 -19.24
N MET A 856 -74.94 53.49 -18.70
CA MET A 856 -73.85 52.53 -18.46
C MET A 856 -73.06 52.90 -17.22
N THR A 857 -72.36 51.95 -16.61
CA THR A 857 -71.33 52.20 -15.59
C THR A 857 -69.97 52.51 -16.20
N ASP A 858 -69.05 53.03 -15.38
CA ASP A 858 -67.69 53.34 -15.80
C ASP A 858 -66.92 52.08 -16.26
N GLY A 859 -67.24 50.89 -15.75
CA GLY A 859 -66.63 49.64 -16.22
C GLY A 859 -66.76 49.37 -17.73
N ILE A 860 -67.75 49.97 -18.41
CA ILE A 860 -67.86 49.91 -19.88
C ILE A 860 -66.88 50.88 -20.55
N ILE A 861 -66.87 52.14 -20.14
CA ILE A 861 -66.03 53.18 -20.75
C ILE A 861 -64.55 53.02 -20.39
N GLU A 862 -64.25 52.52 -19.19
CA GLU A 862 -62.91 52.27 -18.68
C GLU A 862 -62.32 50.91 -19.09
N ALA A 863 -63.06 50.10 -19.86
CA ALA A 863 -62.54 48.84 -20.37
C ALA A 863 -61.25 49.09 -21.20
N GLN A 864 -60.13 48.49 -20.77
CA GLN A 864 -58.80 48.77 -21.32
C GLN A 864 -58.25 47.63 -22.16
N ASN A 865 -57.79 47.95 -23.37
CA ASN A 865 -57.09 46.99 -24.22
C ASN A 865 -55.65 46.72 -23.73
N SER A 866 -54.89 45.88 -24.44
CA SER A 866 -53.48 45.58 -24.12
C SER A 866 -52.56 46.80 -24.18
N GLU A 867 -52.94 47.85 -24.90
CA GLU A 867 -52.18 49.09 -25.08
C GLU A 867 -52.60 50.20 -24.09
N THR A 868 -53.40 49.87 -23.08
CA THR A 868 -53.92 50.79 -22.03
C THR A 868 -54.83 51.91 -22.56
N GLN A 869 -55.34 51.77 -23.79
CA GLN A 869 -56.36 52.67 -24.32
C GLN A 869 -57.72 52.32 -23.71
N LEU A 870 -58.47 53.34 -23.25
CA LEU A 870 -59.84 53.20 -22.75
C LEU A 870 -60.83 52.94 -23.89
N TYR A 871 -61.89 52.19 -23.62
CA TYR A 871 -62.93 51.86 -24.60
C TYR A 871 -63.65 53.12 -25.09
N SER A 872 -63.91 54.09 -24.20
CA SER A 872 -64.45 55.41 -24.58
C SER A 872 -63.59 56.16 -25.59
N ASP A 873 -62.26 56.09 -25.45
CA ASP A 873 -61.33 56.86 -26.28
C ASP A 873 -61.06 56.19 -27.64
N SER A 874 -61.58 54.98 -27.84
CA SER A 874 -61.41 54.21 -29.07
C SER A 874 -62.42 54.56 -30.16
N GLY A 875 -63.49 55.30 -29.82
CA GLY A 875 -64.63 55.59 -30.69
C GLY A 875 -65.42 54.34 -31.11
N ARG A 876 -65.24 53.21 -30.41
CA ARG A 876 -65.93 51.93 -30.70
C ARG A 876 -67.32 51.87 -30.10
N LEU A 877 -67.52 52.48 -28.94
CA LEU A 877 -68.82 52.56 -28.29
C LEU A 877 -69.82 53.27 -29.22
N GLU A 878 -69.46 54.46 -29.71
CA GLU A 878 -70.28 55.24 -30.63
C GLU A 878 -70.53 54.47 -31.94
N ARG A 879 -69.50 53.82 -32.49
CA ARG A 879 -69.65 52.97 -33.69
C ARG A 879 -70.59 51.79 -33.48
N THR A 880 -70.49 51.11 -32.34
CA THR A 880 -71.36 49.96 -32.00
C THR A 880 -72.81 50.40 -31.84
N ILE A 881 -73.03 51.53 -31.16
CA ILE A 881 -74.36 52.12 -31.00
C ILE A 881 -74.92 52.54 -32.37
N SER A 882 -74.22 53.37 -33.14
CA SER A 882 -74.70 53.85 -34.44
C SER A 882 -74.89 52.74 -35.47
N GLN A 883 -74.11 51.65 -35.41
CA GLN A 883 -74.23 50.53 -36.36
C GLN A 883 -75.42 49.62 -36.07
N PHE A 884 -75.77 49.42 -34.80
CA PHE A 884 -76.69 48.35 -34.40
C PHE A 884 -77.99 48.84 -33.74
N ALA A 885 -78.06 50.11 -33.33
CA ALA A 885 -79.20 50.59 -32.54
C ALA A 885 -80.53 50.60 -33.30
N GLU A 886 -80.54 50.78 -34.63
CA GLU A 886 -81.78 50.69 -35.43
C GLU A 886 -82.24 49.23 -35.61
N ASP A 887 -81.31 48.33 -35.95
CA ASP A 887 -81.60 46.95 -36.38
C ASP A 887 -81.80 45.93 -35.22
N LEU A 888 -81.23 46.19 -34.04
CA LEU A 888 -81.26 45.26 -32.92
C LEU A 888 -82.38 45.60 -31.91
N SER A 889 -82.92 44.56 -31.24
CA SER A 889 -83.72 44.73 -30.03
C SER A 889 -82.88 45.40 -28.92
N ALA A 890 -83.52 45.99 -27.91
CA ALA A 890 -82.82 46.61 -26.78
C ALA A 890 -81.88 45.61 -26.09
N GLU A 891 -82.31 44.35 -25.94
CA GLU A 891 -81.50 43.27 -25.36
C GLU A 891 -80.31 42.89 -26.25
N ALA A 892 -80.52 42.79 -27.56
CA ALA A 892 -79.44 42.49 -28.49
C ALA A 892 -78.41 43.63 -28.56
N LEU A 893 -78.84 44.89 -28.42
CA LEU A 893 -77.95 46.05 -28.35
C LEU A 893 -77.12 46.08 -27.06
N VAL A 894 -77.74 45.79 -25.90
CA VAL A 894 -77.03 45.61 -24.62
C VAL A 894 -75.93 44.55 -24.75
N ASN A 895 -76.27 43.41 -25.36
CA ASN A 895 -75.32 42.32 -25.58
C ASN A 895 -74.20 42.71 -26.55
N ALA A 896 -74.50 43.47 -27.60
CA ALA A 896 -73.51 43.96 -28.55
C ALA A 896 -72.50 44.90 -27.88
N ILE A 897 -72.97 45.84 -27.05
CA ILE A 897 -72.12 46.79 -26.31
C ILE A 897 -71.20 46.04 -25.33
N ILE A 898 -71.74 45.15 -24.51
CA ILE A 898 -70.95 44.38 -23.53
C ILE A 898 -69.93 43.48 -24.24
N ASN A 899 -70.32 42.77 -25.30
CA ASN A 899 -69.41 41.88 -26.01
C ASN A 899 -68.30 42.65 -26.75
N ASP A 900 -68.60 43.81 -27.34
CA ASP A 900 -67.57 44.64 -27.99
C ASP A 900 -66.57 45.20 -26.95
N ALA A 901 -67.04 45.63 -25.78
CA ALA A 901 -66.19 46.06 -24.68
C ALA A 901 -65.27 44.93 -24.17
N ILE A 902 -65.80 43.70 -24.02
CA ILE A 902 -65.00 42.51 -23.66
C ILE A 902 -63.95 42.20 -24.74
N ASN A 903 -64.36 42.19 -26.01
CA ASN A 903 -63.45 41.91 -27.14
C ASN A 903 -62.36 42.99 -27.26
N PHE A 904 -62.68 44.25 -26.94
CA PHE A 904 -61.70 45.33 -26.88
C PHE A 904 -60.69 45.16 -25.75
N GLY A 905 -61.13 44.71 -24.57
CA GLY A 905 -60.25 44.44 -23.42
C GLY A 905 -59.23 43.31 -23.63
N GLY A 906 -59.49 42.41 -24.58
CA GLY A 906 -58.66 41.24 -24.89
C GLY A 906 -58.77 40.13 -23.83
N ASP A 907 -58.13 38.98 -24.08
CA ASP A 907 -58.18 37.77 -23.25
C ASP A 907 -57.38 37.90 -21.93
N LYS A 908 -57.54 39.03 -21.23
CA LYS A 908 -57.09 39.19 -19.85
C LYS A 908 -58.11 38.49 -18.96
N THR A 909 -57.70 37.36 -18.39
CA THR A 909 -58.46 36.55 -17.43
C THR A 909 -58.86 37.26 -16.13
N THR A 910 -58.66 38.58 -16.02
CA THR A 910 -58.99 39.41 -14.86
C THR A 910 -59.71 40.69 -15.29
N ARG A 911 -61.06 40.68 -15.24
CA ARG A 911 -61.90 41.88 -15.35
C ARG A 911 -61.78 42.71 -14.07
N GLY A 912 -61.46 44.00 -14.23
CA GLY A 912 -61.13 44.92 -13.13
C GLY A 912 -62.35 45.55 -12.45
N ASP A 913 -63.45 45.73 -13.19
CA ASP A 913 -64.70 46.34 -12.74
C ASP A 913 -65.94 45.70 -13.39
N ASP A 914 -67.12 45.95 -12.82
CA ASP A 914 -68.42 45.46 -13.27
C ASP A 914 -68.85 46.23 -14.53
N MET A 915 -69.32 45.52 -15.56
CA MET A 915 -69.77 46.11 -16.81
C MET A 915 -71.29 46.13 -16.86
N THR A 916 -71.89 47.28 -16.54
CA THR A 916 -73.35 47.43 -16.47
C THR A 916 -73.87 48.36 -17.55
N VAL A 917 -74.90 47.94 -18.29
CA VAL A 917 -75.56 48.73 -19.34
C VAL A 917 -77.06 48.54 -19.28
N VAL A 918 -77.81 49.62 -19.44
CA VAL A 918 -79.27 49.64 -19.65
C VAL A 918 -79.58 50.42 -20.93
N VAL A 919 -80.37 49.83 -21.82
CA VAL A 919 -80.85 50.43 -23.07
C VAL A 919 -82.36 50.54 -23.01
N ALA A 920 -82.90 51.70 -23.39
CA ALA A 920 -84.32 51.91 -23.62
C ALA A 920 -84.55 52.48 -25.03
N LYS A 921 -85.30 51.76 -25.86
CA LYS A 921 -85.71 52.18 -27.21
C LYS A 921 -87.15 52.68 -27.18
N ILE A 922 -87.40 53.85 -27.75
CA ILE A 922 -88.73 54.44 -27.86
C ILE A 922 -89.34 54.00 -29.19
N GLN A 923 -90.50 53.35 -29.14
CA GLN A 923 -91.22 52.82 -30.30
C GLN A 923 -92.42 53.69 -30.68
#